data_AF-A0A314YI54-F1
#
_entry.id   AF-A0A314YI54-F1
#
_cell.length_a   1.000
_cell.length_b   1.000
_cell.length_c   1.000
_cell.angle_alpha   90.00
_cell.angle_beta   90.00
_cell.angle_gamma   90.00
#
_symmetry.space_group_name_H-M   'P 1'
#
loop_
_entity.id
_entity.type
_entity.pdbx_description
1 polymer ?
#
loop_
_entity_poly.entity_id
_entity_poly.type
_entity_poly.pdbx_seq_one_letter_code
_entity_poly.pdbx_strand_id
1 'polypeptide(L)'
;MEKKTKPHHCGTSKKSNTFVVQLYLLLVLLITLNISTTSQAFNYTDALSKSLLYFESQRSGRLPYNQRVTWRDHSGLTDGLEQGVDLVGGYYDAGDHVKFGLPMAFTVTMLSWSVIEFRQQIAAAGELEHAMEAIKWGTDYFIKAHTSPNVLWAEVGDGDTDHYCWQRPEDMTTSRQAYKIDETHPGSDLAGETAAAMAAATLVFKKTNPHYAHLLLHHAQQLFEFGDKYRDKYDGSLGVVKSYYASVSGFKDELLWAALWLYRATDNEKYLKYVISKAHSFGGIGWAITEFSWDVKYAGLQLVASRLLIEEKHKQHSHILELYRSKAEHYICSCLNKNNDTKNVERTPAGLLYIRQWNNMQYVSTAAFLLTVYSDFLKSSNQKLSCHGGMVGHEEVLDFAKSQIDYILGSNPMNMSYLVGYGPKYPQRVHHRGASVESYRENKGFIGCTQGYDNWYGGKEPNPMFWLGLWLEGLIVKIILWTKGTIICRLRPVHIIQLHLVGVFAKFSEVLISRDGEKEGASDGAVVDFRGNPVDKSKTGGWLAAGLILGIELAERICVMGISMNLVTYLVGNLHISSAKSATIVTNFMGTLNLLGLLGGFLADARLGRYLTVALSAAITGLGIILLTLATSIPSMRPPPCDDYRKQHHECIEANGKQLALLYAALYTTALGGGGIKSNVSGFGSDQFDARDPREEKSMIFFFNRFYLALALGAMIIALVVLLSGTPFYRFHKPQGSPLTVIWRVIFLAWKKRAYPYPAHPSLLNQYQEAKIPHTQRLKCLDKAAILDEYASAEGNRSNPWIVSTVNQVEEVKLVFKLMPVWSTCILFWTVYSQMTTFTIEQATFMNRKIGSFVIPRVLSLPFSSSPFSCLLP
;
A
#
# COMPACT_ATOMS: atom_id res chain seq x y z
N MET A 1 3.12 -42.16 79.57
CA MET A 1 1.99 -41.25 79.28
C MET A 1 2.32 -40.55 77.96
N GLU A 2 1.65 -40.84 76.85
CA GLU A 2 0.25 -40.45 76.52
C GLU A 2 0.07 -38.91 76.46
N LYS A 3 -0.58 -38.30 75.47
CA LYS A 3 -1.31 -38.82 74.28
C LYS A 3 -1.39 -37.75 73.17
N LYS A 4 -1.78 -38.20 71.96
CA LYS A 4 -1.93 -37.45 70.69
C LYS A 4 -2.71 -36.12 70.79
N THR A 5 -2.33 -35.13 69.97
CA THR A 5 -3.09 -33.90 69.67
C THR A 5 -3.85 -33.97 68.33
N LYS A 6 -5.19 -33.83 68.38
CA LYS A 6 -6.20 -33.51 67.30
C LYS A 6 -7.58 -34.11 67.71
N PRO A 7 -8.74 -33.72 67.11
CA PRO A 7 -9.02 -32.66 66.12
C PRO A 7 -10.25 -31.77 66.47
N HIS A 8 -10.55 -30.75 65.63
CA HIS A 8 -11.87 -30.41 65.04
C HIS A 8 -11.71 -29.07 64.25
N HIS A 9 -11.65 -29.06 62.92
CA HIS A 9 -12.76 -29.03 61.95
C HIS A 9 -13.50 -27.69 61.79
N CYS A 10 -13.16 -26.97 60.71
CA CYS A 10 -14.12 -26.28 59.85
C CYS A 10 -13.66 -26.48 58.40
N GLY A 11 -14.59 -26.68 57.45
CA GLY A 11 -14.28 -27.12 56.09
C GLY A 11 -14.81 -26.21 54.99
N THR A 12 -14.24 -26.37 53.79
CA THR A 12 -14.82 -26.10 52.45
C THR A 12 -15.43 -24.71 52.20
N SER A 13 -14.93 -23.91 51.25
CA SER A 13 -15.01 -24.27 49.83
C SER A 13 -13.99 -23.52 48.96
N LYS A 14 -13.17 -24.27 48.21
CA LYS A 14 -12.40 -23.79 47.04
C LYS A 14 -12.76 -24.67 45.83
N LYS A 15 -13.87 -24.35 45.16
CA LYS A 15 -14.24 -24.91 43.84
C LYS A 15 -14.94 -23.83 43.00
N SER A 16 -14.23 -23.26 42.02
CA SER A 16 -14.84 -22.53 40.90
C SER A 16 -13.90 -22.31 39.70
N ASN A 17 -12.60 -22.10 39.92
CA ASN A 17 -11.71 -21.63 38.84
C ASN A 17 -11.07 -22.73 37.97
N THR A 18 -11.11 -24.01 38.36
CA THR A 18 -10.39 -25.08 37.65
C THR A 18 -11.02 -25.47 36.31
N PHE A 19 -12.36 -25.46 36.23
CA PHE A 19 -13.10 -25.91 35.05
C PHE A 19 -12.97 -24.94 33.87
N VAL A 20 -12.98 -23.62 34.15
CA VAL A 20 -12.80 -22.57 33.14
C VAL A 20 -11.41 -22.63 32.51
N VAL A 21 -10.36 -22.84 33.32
CA VAL A 21 -8.97 -22.95 32.84
C VAL A 21 -8.76 -24.22 32.02
N GLN A 22 -9.35 -25.36 32.44
CA GLN A 22 -9.30 -26.60 31.65
C GLN A 22 -10.06 -26.48 30.33
N LEU A 23 -11.21 -25.81 30.29
CA LEU A 23 -11.95 -25.55 29.05
C LEU A 23 -11.18 -24.63 28.10
N TYR A 24 -10.52 -23.59 28.62
CA TYR A 24 -9.66 -22.70 27.83
C TYR A 24 -8.46 -23.45 27.23
N LEU A 25 -7.79 -24.30 28.01
CA LEU A 25 -6.68 -25.12 27.54
C LEU A 25 -7.13 -26.15 26.48
N LEU A 26 -8.29 -26.78 26.66
CA LEU A 26 -8.84 -27.71 25.66
C LEU A 26 -9.20 -27.01 24.35
N LEU A 27 -9.75 -25.79 24.43
CA LEU A 27 -10.09 -24.97 23.26
C LEU A 27 -8.83 -24.53 22.49
N VAL A 28 -7.77 -24.14 23.21
CA VAL A 28 -6.46 -23.82 22.62
C VAL A 28 -5.83 -25.05 21.97
N LEU A 29 -5.91 -26.23 22.60
CA LEU A 29 -5.37 -27.48 22.05
C LEU A 29 -6.11 -27.95 20.79
N LEU A 30 -7.43 -27.76 20.74
CA LEU A 30 -8.26 -28.04 19.57
C LEU A 30 -8.03 -27.07 18.40
N ILE A 31 -7.61 -25.83 18.68
CA ILE A 31 -7.21 -24.85 17.67
C ILE A 31 -5.83 -25.21 17.05
N THR A 32 -4.94 -25.87 17.80
CA THR A 32 -3.60 -26.22 17.32
C THR A 32 -3.49 -27.46 16.41
N LEU A 33 -4.58 -28.20 16.17
CA LEU A 33 -4.53 -29.52 15.53
C LEU A 33 -5.10 -29.61 14.10
N ASN A 34 -5.41 -28.49 13.46
CA ASN A 34 -5.76 -28.44 12.03
C ASN A 34 -5.01 -27.30 11.31
N ILE A 35 -3.69 -27.40 11.22
CA ILE A 35 -2.90 -26.65 10.23
C ILE A 35 -2.72 -27.56 9.02
N SER A 36 -3.74 -27.63 8.16
CA SER A 36 -3.53 -28.00 6.76
C SER A 36 -2.72 -26.88 6.13
N THR A 37 -1.52 -27.17 5.63
CA THR A 37 -0.69 -26.19 4.93
C THR A 37 -1.29 -25.89 3.56
N THR A 38 -2.24 -24.95 3.51
CA THR A 38 -2.62 -24.31 2.26
C THR A 38 -1.40 -23.57 1.73
N SER A 39 -0.98 -23.92 0.51
CA SER A 39 0.10 -23.20 -0.18
C SER A 39 -0.35 -21.76 -0.37
N GLN A 40 0.33 -20.81 0.27
CA GLN A 40 0.00 -19.40 0.14
C GLN A 40 0.32 -18.95 -1.28
N ALA A 41 -0.72 -18.59 -2.05
CA ALA A 41 -0.54 -18.12 -3.42
C ALA A 41 0.35 -16.87 -3.45
N PHE A 42 1.35 -16.86 -4.34
CA PHE A 42 2.21 -15.71 -4.56
C PHE A 42 1.42 -14.57 -5.22
N ASN A 43 1.65 -13.34 -4.78
CA ASN A 43 1.03 -12.15 -5.36
C ASN A 43 1.83 -11.70 -6.59
N TYR A 44 1.48 -12.24 -7.77
CA TYR A 44 2.17 -11.89 -9.01
C TYR A 44 1.97 -10.43 -9.44
N THR A 45 0.86 -9.77 -9.06
CA THR A 45 0.66 -8.33 -9.30
C THR A 45 1.73 -7.49 -8.59
N ASP A 46 2.03 -7.82 -7.33
CA ASP A 46 3.08 -7.14 -6.56
C ASP A 46 4.49 -7.39 -7.14
N ALA A 47 4.76 -8.61 -7.62
CA ALA A 47 6.01 -8.94 -8.31
C ALA A 47 6.16 -8.21 -9.66
N LEU A 48 5.07 -8.06 -10.41
CA LEU A 48 4.99 -7.26 -11.63
C LEU A 48 5.30 -5.78 -11.35
N SER A 49 4.57 -5.15 -10.42
CA SER A 49 4.78 -3.74 -10.07
C SER A 49 6.23 -3.47 -9.68
N LYS A 50 6.78 -4.28 -8.77
CA LYS A 50 8.20 -4.20 -8.35
C LYS A 50 9.21 -4.40 -9.49
N SER A 51 8.83 -5.14 -10.54
CA SER A 51 9.70 -5.34 -11.71
C SER A 51 9.80 -4.07 -12.57
N LEU A 52 8.67 -3.42 -12.87
CA LEU A 52 8.67 -2.19 -13.66
C LEU A 52 9.32 -1.03 -12.92
N LEU A 53 9.14 -1.00 -11.60
CA LEU A 53 9.81 -0.07 -10.70
C LEU A 53 11.34 -0.16 -10.78
N TYR A 54 11.92 -1.36 -10.83
CA TYR A 54 13.37 -1.51 -11.05
C TYR A 54 13.88 -0.89 -12.36
N PHE A 55 13.08 -0.90 -13.44
CA PHE A 55 13.49 -0.14 -14.64
C PHE A 55 13.65 1.35 -14.29
N GLU A 56 12.78 1.93 -13.47
CA GLU A 56 12.93 3.32 -13.02
C GLU A 56 14.20 3.51 -12.17
N SER A 57 14.60 2.54 -11.34
CA SER A 57 15.86 2.60 -10.59
C SER A 57 17.11 2.54 -11.46
N GLN A 58 17.03 1.93 -12.65
CA GLN A 58 18.13 1.87 -13.63
C GLN A 58 18.23 3.10 -14.55
N ARG A 59 17.26 4.03 -14.54
CA ARG A 59 17.25 5.16 -15.50
C ARG A 59 18.50 6.04 -15.36
N SER A 60 19.19 6.29 -16.47
CA SER A 60 20.22 7.33 -16.60
C SER A 60 19.62 8.58 -17.25
N GLY A 61 20.22 9.75 -17.05
CA GLY A 61 19.79 11.02 -17.63
C GLY A 61 18.87 11.84 -16.72
N ARG A 62 18.07 12.71 -17.34
CA ARG A 62 17.09 13.57 -16.65
C ARG A 62 15.80 12.79 -16.34
N LEU A 63 15.71 12.28 -15.11
CA LEU A 63 14.53 11.57 -14.60
C LEU A 63 13.23 12.42 -14.72
N PRO A 64 12.07 11.81 -14.98
CA PRO A 64 10.81 12.54 -15.10
C PRO A 64 10.25 12.89 -13.71
N TYR A 65 9.43 13.95 -13.64
CA TYR A 65 8.88 14.46 -12.37
C TYR A 65 7.94 13.48 -11.66
N ASN A 66 7.34 12.54 -12.41
CA ASN A 66 6.41 11.51 -11.92
C ASN A 66 7.12 10.18 -11.59
N GLN A 67 8.46 10.13 -11.58
CA GLN A 67 9.21 8.93 -11.23
C GLN A 67 8.85 8.43 -9.81
N ARG A 68 8.50 7.14 -9.71
CA ARG A 68 8.13 6.48 -8.45
C ARG A 68 9.35 6.20 -7.57
N VAL A 69 10.50 5.93 -8.18
CA VAL A 69 11.78 5.67 -7.49
C VAL A 69 12.46 6.98 -7.08
N THR A 70 12.07 7.49 -5.92
CA THR A 70 12.43 8.83 -5.44
C THR A 70 13.85 8.95 -4.85
N TRP A 71 14.54 7.86 -4.56
CA TRP A 71 15.93 7.89 -4.06
C TRP A 71 16.97 8.08 -5.17
N ARG A 72 16.58 7.93 -6.44
CA ARG A 72 17.38 8.28 -7.62
C ARG A 72 17.25 9.76 -7.98
N ASP A 73 18.30 10.35 -8.54
CA ASP A 73 18.28 11.70 -9.09
C ASP A 73 18.90 11.77 -10.49
N HIS A 74 18.96 12.97 -11.06
CA HIS A 74 19.52 13.22 -12.38
C HIS A 74 21.02 12.87 -12.45
N SER A 75 21.41 12.05 -13.43
CA SER A 75 22.77 11.52 -13.58
C SER A 75 23.15 11.35 -15.06
N GLY A 76 24.44 11.20 -15.37
CA GLY A 76 24.87 11.02 -16.78
C GLY A 76 24.44 12.17 -17.72
N LEU A 77 24.46 13.41 -17.22
CA LEU A 77 23.91 14.58 -17.92
C LEU A 77 24.83 15.14 -19.01
N THR A 78 26.06 14.63 -19.12
CA THR A 78 27.09 15.00 -20.10
C THR A 78 27.38 13.88 -21.10
N ASP A 79 26.61 12.78 -21.08
CA ASP A 79 26.76 11.63 -21.96
C ASP A 79 26.82 12.04 -23.45
N GLY A 80 27.96 11.78 -24.09
CA GLY A 80 28.21 12.10 -25.50
C GLY A 80 28.62 13.55 -25.80
N LEU A 81 28.56 14.47 -24.82
CA LEU A 81 28.76 15.91 -25.03
C LEU A 81 30.15 16.23 -25.60
N GLU A 82 31.20 15.59 -25.08
CA GLU A 82 32.59 15.73 -25.54
C GLU A 82 32.80 15.25 -27.00
N GLN A 83 31.87 14.45 -27.50
CA GLN A 83 31.89 13.85 -28.84
C GLN A 83 30.83 14.48 -29.77
N GLY A 84 30.20 15.58 -29.35
CA GLY A 84 29.26 16.36 -30.16
C GLY A 84 27.88 15.74 -30.33
N VAL A 85 27.47 14.81 -29.45
CA VAL A 85 26.19 14.08 -29.53
C VAL A 85 25.45 14.11 -28.19
N ASP A 86 24.12 14.13 -28.21
CA ASP A 86 23.31 13.94 -27.00
C ASP A 86 23.04 12.44 -26.81
N LEU A 87 23.72 11.81 -25.85
CA LEU A 87 23.46 10.43 -25.44
C LEU A 87 22.81 10.35 -24.05
N VAL A 88 22.28 11.46 -23.51
CA VAL A 88 21.66 11.51 -22.18
C VAL A 88 20.34 10.72 -22.17
N GLY A 89 20.16 9.81 -21.22
CA GLY A 89 19.01 8.90 -21.14
C GLY A 89 19.42 7.43 -21.09
N GLY A 90 18.47 6.54 -21.37
CA GLY A 90 18.70 5.09 -21.40
C GLY A 90 18.87 4.49 -20.00
N TYR A 91 19.43 3.29 -19.94
CA TYR A 91 19.54 2.52 -18.70
C TYR A 91 20.99 2.22 -18.33
N TYR A 92 21.33 2.36 -17.05
CA TYR A 92 22.50 1.70 -16.49
C TYR A 92 22.29 0.19 -16.53
N ASP A 93 23.31 -0.54 -16.95
CA ASP A 93 23.17 -1.97 -17.23
C ASP A 93 22.84 -2.77 -15.96
N ALA A 94 23.69 -2.70 -14.92
CA ALA A 94 23.56 -3.52 -13.72
C ALA A 94 23.70 -2.72 -12.42
N GLY A 95 24.69 -3.06 -11.59
CA GLY A 95 25.06 -2.32 -10.38
C GLY A 95 26.10 -1.23 -10.61
N ASP A 96 26.45 -1.00 -11.86
CA ASP A 96 27.41 -0.05 -12.44
C ASP A 96 26.70 1.08 -13.18
N HIS A 97 27.46 2.00 -13.79
CA HIS A 97 26.90 3.15 -14.49
C HIS A 97 27.30 3.22 -15.98
N VAL A 98 27.81 2.11 -16.50
CA VAL A 98 28.04 1.91 -17.94
C VAL A 98 26.70 1.62 -18.63
N LYS A 99 26.58 2.10 -19.87
CA LYS A 99 25.40 1.90 -20.72
C LYS A 99 25.73 0.96 -21.88
N PHE A 100 25.85 -0.34 -21.60
CA PHE A 100 26.11 -1.35 -22.61
C PHE A 100 24.90 -1.52 -23.55
N GLY A 101 25.09 -1.24 -24.85
CA GLY A 101 24.00 -1.18 -25.83
C GLY A 101 23.35 -2.53 -26.14
N LEU A 102 24.14 -3.60 -26.32
CA LEU A 102 23.64 -4.94 -26.68
C LEU A 102 22.67 -5.53 -25.62
N PRO A 103 23.03 -5.60 -24.32
CA PRO A 103 22.10 -6.08 -23.29
C PRO A 103 20.89 -5.17 -23.09
N MET A 104 21.06 -3.85 -23.26
CA MET A 104 19.95 -2.89 -23.18
C MET A 104 18.96 -3.12 -24.32
N ALA A 105 19.44 -3.30 -25.55
CA ALA A 105 18.63 -3.58 -26.73
C ALA A 105 17.82 -4.85 -26.53
N PHE A 106 18.47 -5.96 -26.17
CA PHE A 106 17.78 -7.23 -25.91
C PHE A 106 16.69 -7.10 -24.83
N THR A 107 16.98 -6.36 -23.75
CA THR A 107 16.00 -6.12 -22.69
C THR A 107 14.78 -5.35 -23.19
N VAL A 108 14.98 -4.34 -24.05
CA VAL A 108 13.88 -3.56 -24.65
C VAL A 108 13.10 -4.40 -25.67
N THR A 109 13.76 -5.25 -26.48
CA THR A 109 13.09 -6.23 -27.35
C THR A 109 12.17 -7.14 -26.54
N MET A 110 12.68 -7.67 -25.42
CA MET A 110 11.97 -8.63 -24.60
C MET A 110 10.85 -8.01 -23.77
N LEU A 111 11.04 -6.81 -23.23
CA LEU A 111 9.96 -6.06 -22.58
C LEU A 111 8.85 -5.70 -23.58
N SER A 112 9.23 -5.30 -24.80
CA SER A 112 8.29 -5.07 -25.90
C SER A 112 7.53 -6.34 -26.29
N TRP A 113 8.22 -7.47 -26.41
CA TRP A 113 7.58 -8.77 -26.66
C TRP A 113 6.62 -9.14 -25.53
N SER A 114 7.01 -8.92 -24.27
CA SER A 114 6.13 -9.09 -23.10
C SER A 114 4.82 -8.30 -23.21
N VAL A 115 4.90 -7.02 -23.61
CA VAL A 115 3.73 -6.16 -23.81
C VAL A 115 2.94 -6.52 -25.07
N ILE A 116 3.53 -7.17 -26.07
CA ILE A 116 2.82 -7.69 -27.26
C ILE A 116 1.98 -8.92 -26.90
N GLU A 117 2.55 -9.88 -26.18
CA GLU A 117 1.87 -11.14 -25.84
C GLU A 117 0.86 -10.98 -24.71
N PHE A 118 1.21 -10.21 -23.66
CA PHE A 118 0.45 -10.15 -22.40
C PHE A 118 -0.20 -8.78 -22.15
N ARG A 119 -0.51 -8.02 -23.21
CA ARG A 119 -0.99 -6.63 -23.11
C ARG A 119 -2.22 -6.48 -22.19
N GLN A 120 -3.17 -7.39 -22.32
CA GLN A 120 -4.44 -7.34 -21.59
C GLN A 120 -4.23 -7.63 -20.11
N GLN A 121 -3.35 -8.59 -19.79
CA GLN A 121 -2.99 -8.97 -18.44
C GLN A 121 -2.24 -7.84 -17.71
N ILE A 122 -1.28 -7.21 -18.40
CA ILE A 122 -0.52 -6.07 -17.84
C ILE A 122 -1.45 -4.86 -17.62
N ALA A 123 -2.44 -4.66 -18.51
CA ALA A 123 -3.48 -3.64 -18.33
C ALA A 123 -4.44 -3.95 -17.17
N ALA A 124 -4.88 -5.19 -17.02
CA ALA A 124 -5.72 -5.64 -15.91
C ALA A 124 -5.03 -5.51 -14.54
N ALA A 125 -3.70 -5.64 -14.52
CA ALA A 125 -2.86 -5.36 -13.35
C ALA A 125 -2.57 -3.86 -13.11
N GLY A 126 -3.03 -2.95 -13.97
CA GLY A 126 -2.84 -1.50 -13.82
C GLY A 126 -1.45 -0.97 -14.23
N GLU A 127 -0.57 -1.81 -14.79
CA GLU A 127 0.85 -1.49 -15.00
C GLU A 127 1.23 -1.28 -16.48
N LEU A 128 0.26 -1.24 -17.40
CA LEU A 128 0.52 -1.10 -18.84
C LEU A 128 1.20 0.23 -19.20
N GLU A 129 0.82 1.33 -18.55
CA GLU A 129 1.43 2.64 -18.82
C GLU A 129 2.91 2.63 -18.42
N HIS A 130 3.23 2.14 -17.22
CA HIS A 130 4.61 2.01 -16.74
C HIS A 130 5.47 1.04 -17.58
N ALA A 131 4.89 -0.08 -18.05
CA ALA A 131 5.56 -0.98 -18.99
C ALA A 131 5.87 -0.27 -20.33
N MET A 132 4.96 0.55 -20.83
CA MET A 132 5.16 1.33 -22.05
C MET A 132 6.15 2.49 -21.85
N GLU A 133 6.13 3.16 -20.70
CA GLU A 133 7.13 4.18 -20.32
C GLU A 133 8.54 3.58 -20.26
N ALA A 134 8.69 2.38 -19.71
CA ALA A 134 9.98 1.68 -19.65
C ALA A 134 10.52 1.30 -21.04
N ILE A 135 9.65 0.78 -21.94
CA ILE A 135 10.03 0.56 -23.34
C ILE A 135 10.44 1.89 -24.00
N LYS A 136 9.65 2.95 -23.80
CA LYS A 136 9.91 4.26 -24.39
C LYS A 136 11.25 4.83 -23.94
N TRP A 137 11.61 4.68 -22.67
CA TRP A 137 12.86 5.18 -22.11
C TRP A 137 14.10 4.57 -22.78
N GLY A 138 14.05 3.26 -23.05
CA GLY A 138 15.10 2.57 -23.82
C GLY A 138 15.11 2.98 -25.29
N THR A 139 13.95 3.05 -25.95
CA THR A 139 13.88 3.39 -27.37
C THR A 139 14.17 4.87 -27.69
N ASP A 140 13.84 5.80 -26.78
CA ASP A 140 14.27 7.21 -26.88
C ASP A 140 15.80 7.32 -26.89
N TYR A 141 16.49 6.50 -26.09
CA TYR A 141 17.94 6.42 -26.10
C TYR A 141 18.48 5.78 -27.40
N PHE A 142 17.84 4.76 -27.96
CA PHE A 142 18.26 4.21 -29.26
C PHE A 142 18.08 5.18 -30.43
N ILE A 143 17.04 6.02 -30.43
CA ILE A 143 16.88 7.11 -31.39
C ILE A 143 18.06 8.08 -31.30
N LYS A 144 18.48 8.45 -30.08
CA LYS A 144 19.66 9.30 -29.86
C LYS A 144 20.98 8.62 -30.26
N ALA A 145 21.12 7.33 -29.96
CA ALA A 145 22.31 6.55 -30.26
C ALA A 145 22.47 6.25 -31.76
N HIS A 146 21.39 6.22 -32.54
CA HIS A 146 21.43 6.02 -33.99
C HIS A 146 21.50 7.37 -34.72
N THR A 147 22.68 7.99 -34.70
CA THR A 147 22.89 9.39 -35.18
C THR A 147 22.97 9.54 -36.70
N SER A 148 23.17 8.46 -37.45
CA SER A 148 23.28 8.42 -38.91
C SER A 148 22.99 7.00 -39.40
N PRO A 149 22.49 6.75 -40.62
CA PRO A 149 21.99 5.43 -41.04
C PRO A 149 22.95 4.26 -40.76
N ASN A 150 24.26 4.48 -40.90
CA ASN A 150 25.32 3.49 -40.66
C ASN A 150 26.21 3.84 -39.44
N VAL A 151 25.66 4.49 -38.40
CA VAL A 151 26.38 4.83 -37.16
C VAL A 151 25.49 4.63 -35.93
N LEU A 152 25.89 3.72 -35.04
CA LEU A 152 25.19 3.45 -33.78
C LEU A 152 26.16 3.55 -32.58
N TRP A 153 25.85 4.41 -31.62
CA TRP A 153 26.57 4.49 -30.35
C TRP A 153 26.24 3.26 -29.49
N ALA A 154 27.29 2.50 -29.19
CA ALA A 154 27.25 1.16 -28.62
C ALA A 154 27.39 1.12 -27.10
N GLU A 155 28.13 2.08 -26.54
CA GLU A 155 28.49 2.12 -25.12
C GLU A 155 28.69 3.58 -24.69
N VAL A 156 28.37 3.90 -23.43
CA VAL A 156 28.73 5.16 -22.79
C VAL A 156 29.21 4.87 -21.37
N GLY A 157 30.43 5.31 -21.05
CA GLY A 157 31.15 4.90 -19.85
C GLY A 157 32.22 3.87 -20.20
N ASP A 158 33.45 4.08 -19.73
CA ASP A 158 34.50 3.06 -19.81
C ASP A 158 34.36 2.08 -18.63
N GLY A 159 34.28 0.78 -18.95
CA GLY A 159 34.00 -0.26 -17.96
C GLY A 159 35.06 -0.39 -16.86
N ASP A 160 36.34 -0.27 -17.18
CA ASP A 160 37.42 -0.46 -16.21
C ASP A 160 37.46 0.70 -15.20
N THR A 161 37.32 1.94 -15.66
CA THR A 161 37.26 3.11 -14.77
C THR A 161 35.96 3.21 -14.00
N ASP A 162 34.80 2.85 -14.58
CA ASP A 162 33.55 2.78 -13.81
C ASP A 162 33.60 1.68 -12.74
N HIS A 163 34.21 0.52 -13.04
CA HIS A 163 34.34 -0.60 -12.09
C HIS A 163 35.46 -0.42 -11.07
N TYR A 164 36.34 0.56 -11.26
CA TYR A 164 37.28 1.04 -10.24
C TYR A 164 36.62 1.92 -9.16
N CYS A 165 35.48 2.56 -9.45
CA CYS A 165 34.78 3.44 -8.51
C CYS A 165 33.49 2.84 -7.96
N TRP A 166 33.23 3.10 -6.67
CA TRP A 166 31.94 2.89 -6.04
C TRP A 166 31.40 4.25 -5.62
N GLN A 167 30.55 4.84 -6.46
CA GLN A 167 29.92 6.15 -6.24
C GLN A 167 28.41 6.03 -6.47
N ARG A 168 27.68 7.12 -6.26
CA ARG A 168 26.32 7.25 -6.77
C ARG A 168 26.37 7.63 -8.26
N PRO A 169 25.37 7.27 -9.08
CA PRO A 169 25.33 7.72 -10.47
C PRO A 169 25.30 9.25 -10.58
N GLU A 170 24.77 9.94 -9.57
CA GLU A 170 24.74 11.40 -9.46
C GLU A 170 26.12 12.02 -9.20
N ASP A 171 27.08 11.29 -8.62
CA ASP A 171 28.44 11.76 -8.26
C ASP A 171 29.56 11.22 -9.19
N MET A 172 29.22 10.62 -10.34
CA MET A 172 30.22 10.00 -11.22
C MET A 172 31.34 10.96 -11.63
N THR A 173 32.58 10.56 -11.35
CA THR A 173 33.81 11.22 -11.87
C THR A 173 34.61 10.33 -12.82
N THR A 174 34.03 9.21 -13.25
CA THR A 174 34.64 8.21 -14.15
C THR A 174 34.55 8.65 -15.61
N SER A 175 35.37 8.06 -16.49
CA SER A 175 35.32 8.40 -17.91
C SER A 175 33.96 8.00 -18.49
N ARG A 176 33.26 8.98 -19.07
CA ARG A 176 31.99 8.77 -19.79
C ARG A 176 32.15 8.85 -21.30
N GLN A 177 33.35 8.51 -21.78
CA GLN A 177 33.62 8.30 -23.20
C GLN A 177 32.59 7.34 -23.80
N ALA A 178 32.03 7.70 -24.94
CA ALA A 178 31.13 6.86 -25.70
C ALA A 178 31.89 6.16 -26.83
N TYR A 179 31.44 4.94 -27.16
CA TYR A 179 31.97 4.14 -28.25
C TYR A 179 30.87 3.87 -29.26
N LYS A 180 31.21 3.75 -30.55
CA LYS A 180 30.26 3.58 -31.64
C LYS A 180 30.71 2.49 -32.60
N ILE A 181 29.75 1.86 -33.26
CA ILE A 181 29.98 1.06 -34.46
C ILE A 181 29.60 1.88 -35.70
N ASP A 182 30.37 1.69 -36.78
CA ASP A 182 30.14 2.33 -38.08
C ASP A 182 30.62 1.44 -39.24
N GLU A 183 30.67 1.98 -40.47
CA GLU A 183 31.10 1.23 -41.66
C GLU A 183 32.54 0.68 -41.57
N THR A 184 33.39 1.34 -40.78
CA THR A 184 34.79 0.94 -40.58
C THR A 184 34.99 0.06 -39.35
N HIS A 185 34.11 0.19 -38.37
CA HIS A 185 34.08 -0.57 -37.12
C HIS A 185 32.69 -1.22 -36.93
N PRO A 186 32.32 -2.22 -37.75
CA PRO A 186 30.97 -2.80 -37.77
C PRO A 186 30.58 -3.59 -36.50
N GLY A 187 29.29 -3.80 -36.32
CA GLY A 187 28.73 -4.59 -35.20
C GLY A 187 27.29 -5.04 -35.49
N SER A 188 27.16 -6.13 -36.24
CA SER A 188 25.89 -6.64 -36.76
C SER A 188 24.98 -7.24 -35.70
N ASP A 189 25.57 -7.75 -34.63
CA ASP A 189 24.90 -8.26 -33.42
C ASP A 189 24.18 -7.10 -32.71
N LEU A 190 24.93 -6.07 -32.34
CA LEU A 190 24.38 -4.86 -31.72
C LEU A 190 23.36 -4.16 -32.63
N ALA A 191 23.70 -3.91 -33.90
CA ALA A 191 22.79 -3.26 -34.84
C ALA A 191 21.52 -4.09 -35.08
N GLY A 192 21.65 -5.43 -35.15
CA GLY A 192 20.54 -6.36 -35.28
C GLY A 192 19.63 -6.34 -34.05
N GLU A 193 20.17 -6.47 -32.84
CA GLU A 193 19.35 -6.46 -31.63
C GLU A 193 18.70 -5.09 -31.38
N THR A 194 19.37 -3.97 -31.67
CA THR A 194 18.74 -2.64 -31.61
C THR A 194 17.62 -2.49 -32.66
N ALA A 195 17.80 -3.03 -33.87
CA ALA A 195 16.73 -3.09 -34.87
C ALA A 195 15.55 -3.96 -34.41
N ALA A 196 15.82 -5.12 -33.78
CA ALA A 196 14.79 -5.98 -33.18
C ALA A 196 14.01 -5.24 -32.08
N ALA A 197 14.71 -4.53 -31.20
CA ALA A 197 14.12 -3.76 -30.11
C ALA A 197 13.16 -2.68 -30.63
N MET A 198 13.60 -1.90 -31.62
CA MET A 198 12.80 -0.82 -32.21
C MET A 198 11.64 -1.36 -33.07
N ALA A 199 11.82 -2.48 -33.76
CA ALA A 199 10.74 -3.17 -34.49
C ALA A 199 9.69 -3.80 -33.57
N ALA A 200 10.10 -4.40 -32.44
CA ALA A 200 9.17 -4.89 -31.42
C ALA A 200 8.42 -3.72 -30.74
N ALA A 201 9.12 -2.66 -30.34
CA ALA A 201 8.50 -1.48 -29.75
C ALA A 201 7.54 -0.77 -30.73
N THR A 202 7.82 -0.78 -32.03
CA THR A 202 6.89 -0.32 -33.08
C THR A 202 5.51 -0.96 -32.93
N LEU A 203 5.44 -2.28 -32.72
CA LEU A 203 4.18 -3.01 -32.51
C LEU A 203 3.44 -2.60 -31.23
N VAL A 204 4.19 -2.31 -30.15
CA VAL A 204 3.63 -1.85 -28.87
C VAL A 204 2.96 -0.47 -28.99
N PHE A 205 3.59 0.45 -29.73
CA PHE A 205 3.10 1.83 -29.91
C PHE A 205 2.19 2.02 -31.12
N LYS A 206 2.11 1.07 -32.07
CA LYS A 206 1.35 1.17 -33.34
C LYS A 206 -0.08 1.69 -33.20
N LYS A 207 -0.76 1.40 -32.08
CA LYS A 207 -2.13 1.85 -31.79
C LYS A 207 -2.22 3.13 -30.95
N THR A 208 -1.25 3.40 -30.07
CA THR A 208 -1.32 4.49 -29.08
C THR A 208 -0.53 5.74 -29.49
N ASN A 209 0.58 5.56 -30.22
CA ASN A 209 1.37 6.64 -30.78
C ASN A 209 1.93 6.21 -32.15
N PRO A 210 1.11 6.30 -33.23
CA PRO A 210 1.51 5.87 -34.57
C PRO A 210 2.71 6.64 -35.14
N HIS A 211 2.86 7.92 -34.78
CA HIS A 211 3.99 8.74 -35.22
C HIS A 211 5.32 8.25 -34.62
N TYR A 212 5.35 8.00 -33.30
CA TYR A 212 6.51 7.41 -32.65
C TYR A 212 6.80 6.00 -33.16
N ALA A 213 5.76 5.18 -33.38
CA ALA A 213 5.93 3.85 -33.98
C ALA A 213 6.54 3.90 -35.39
N HIS A 214 6.17 4.89 -36.22
CA HIS A 214 6.77 5.08 -37.54
C HIS A 214 8.25 5.52 -37.45
N LEU A 215 8.57 6.41 -36.51
CA LEU A 215 9.96 6.81 -36.23
C LEU A 215 10.81 5.60 -35.81
N LEU A 216 10.33 4.81 -34.83
CA LEU A 216 11.02 3.59 -34.40
C LEU A 216 11.26 2.61 -35.55
N LEU A 217 10.24 2.41 -36.40
CA LEU A 217 10.35 1.54 -37.56
C LEU A 217 11.42 2.03 -38.54
N HIS A 218 11.48 3.33 -38.84
CA HIS A 218 12.48 3.90 -39.73
C HIS A 218 13.92 3.63 -39.24
N HIS A 219 14.20 3.91 -37.97
CA HIS A 219 15.49 3.59 -37.36
C HIS A 219 15.78 2.08 -37.38
N ALA A 220 14.78 1.23 -37.07
CA ALA A 220 14.93 -0.23 -37.10
C ALA A 220 15.31 -0.77 -38.48
N GLN A 221 14.70 -0.23 -39.55
CA GLN A 221 14.99 -0.64 -40.93
C GLN A 221 16.42 -0.26 -41.33
N GLN A 222 16.84 0.97 -40.99
CA GLN A 222 18.21 1.45 -41.27
C GLN A 222 19.26 0.64 -40.50
N LEU A 223 19.06 0.39 -39.21
CA LEU A 223 19.98 -0.39 -38.38
C LEU A 223 20.13 -1.85 -38.86
N PHE A 224 19.03 -2.48 -39.31
CA PHE A 224 19.09 -3.79 -39.93
C PHE A 224 19.88 -3.78 -41.25
N GLU A 225 19.65 -2.77 -42.11
CA GLU A 225 20.37 -2.66 -43.38
C GLU A 225 21.86 -2.35 -43.18
N PHE A 226 22.21 -1.53 -42.18
CA PHE A 226 23.58 -1.32 -41.73
C PHE A 226 24.23 -2.63 -41.25
N GLY A 227 23.60 -3.31 -40.28
CA GLY A 227 24.10 -4.55 -39.70
C GLY A 227 24.23 -5.71 -40.68
N ASP A 228 23.33 -5.83 -41.67
CA ASP A 228 23.46 -6.88 -42.69
C ASP A 228 24.47 -6.54 -43.80
N LYS A 229 24.69 -5.25 -44.07
CA LYS A 229 25.63 -4.80 -45.11
C LYS A 229 27.09 -4.90 -44.65
N TYR A 230 27.39 -4.45 -43.42
CA TYR A 230 28.73 -4.45 -42.85
C TYR A 230 28.81 -5.51 -41.75
N ARG A 231 29.15 -6.75 -42.13
CA ARG A 231 29.04 -7.93 -41.24
C ARG A 231 30.27 -8.19 -40.39
N ASP A 232 30.20 -7.88 -39.10
CA ASP A 232 31.16 -8.34 -38.07
C ASP A 232 30.54 -8.31 -36.67
N LYS A 233 31.25 -8.83 -35.66
CA LYS A 233 30.85 -8.80 -34.24
C LYS A 233 31.27 -7.47 -33.60
N TYR A 234 30.38 -6.83 -32.84
CA TYR A 234 30.69 -5.50 -32.27
C TYR A 234 31.87 -5.50 -31.29
N ASP A 235 32.15 -6.62 -30.61
CA ASP A 235 33.30 -6.82 -29.71
C ASP A 235 34.64 -7.07 -30.45
N GLY A 236 34.59 -7.31 -31.77
CA GLY A 236 35.75 -7.26 -32.65
C GLY A 236 36.16 -5.82 -32.95
N SER A 237 35.16 -4.95 -33.15
CA SER A 237 35.32 -3.51 -33.40
C SER A 237 35.62 -2.72 -32.12
N LEU A 238 34.99 -3.08 -31.00
CA LEU A 238 35.06 -2.38 -29.73
C LEU A 238 35.74 -3.26 -28.67
N GLY A 239 37.06 -3.15 -28.55
CA GLY A 239 37.82 -3.96 -27.59
C GLY A 239 37.36 -3.80 -26.12
N VAL A 240 36.78 -2.65 -25.77
CA VAL A 240 36.30 -2.32 -24.41
C VAL A 240 35.13 -3.20 -23.95
N VAL A 241 34.19 -3.57 -24.83
CA VAL A 241 33.02 -4.39 -24.44
C VAL A 241 33.42 -5.82 -24.08
N LYS A 242 34.57 -6.29 -24.56
CA LYS A 242 34.94 -7.72 -24.61
C LYS A 242 35.13 -8.36 -23.24
N SER A 243 35.48 -7.57 -22.22
CA SER A 243 35.61 -8.03 -20.82
C SER A 243 34.25 -8.20 -20.12
N TYR A 244 33.16 -7.69 -20.71
CA TYR A 244 31.83 -7.62 -20.08
C TYR A 244 30.78 -8.37 -20.91
N TYR A 245 30.65 -8.02 -22.19
CA TYR A 245 29.61 -8.41 -23.12
C TYR A 245 30.18 -8.87 -24.46
N ALA A 246 31.19 -9.75 -24.44
CA ALA A 246 31.70 -10.37 -25.66
C ALA A 246 30.57 -11.05 -26.45
N SER A 247 30.60 -10.89 -27.78
CA SER A 247 29.70 -11.58 -28.70
C SER A 247 30.25 -12.97 -28.97
N VAL A 248 29.69 -13.97 -28.30
CA VAL A 248 30.18 -15.36 -28.31
C VAL A 248 29.40 -16.20 -29.31
N SER A 249 28.10 -15.95 -29.47
CA SER A 249 27.25 -16.51 -30.53
C SER A 249 27.66 -16.03 -31.94
N GLY A 250 28.11 -14.79 -32.05
CA GLY A 250 28.28 -14.05 -33.29
C GLY A 250 27.16 -13.03 -33.49
N PHE A 251 26.74 -12.85 -34.74
CA PHE A 251 25.69 -11.90 -35.13
C PHE A 251 24.56 -12.52 -35.97
N LYS A 252 24.65 -13.84 -36.22
CA LYS A 252 23.83 -14.52 -37.24
C LYS A 252 22.39 -14.68 -36.75
N ASP A 253 22.21 -14.97 -35.48
CA ASP A 253 20.91 -15.04 -34.84
C ASP A 253 20.28 -13.66 -34.66
N GLU A 254 21.04 -12.62 -34.34
CA GLU A 254 20.56 -11.23 -34.26
C GLU A 254 20.03 -10.73 -35.61
N LEU A 255 20.72 -11.03 -36.73
CA LEU A 255 20.23 -10.66 -38.06
C LEU A 255 18.95 -11.43 -38.45
N LEU A 256 18.85 -12.73 -38.11
CA LEU A 256 17.60 -13.47 -38.32
C LEU A 256 16.46 -12.94 -37.42
N TRP A 257 16.78 -12.60 -36.17
CA TRP A 257 15.86 -12.10 -35.15
C TRP A 257 15.31 -10.72 -35.50
N ALA A 258 16.19 -9.80 -35.90
CA ALA A 258 15.85 -8.47 -36.41
C ALA A 258 14.96 -8.55 -37.66
N ALA A 259 15.32 -9.40 -38.63
CA ALA A 259 14.51 -9.61 -39.82
C ALA A 259 13.10 -10.15 -39.45
N LEU A 260 13.00 -11.09 -38.51
CA LEU A 260 11.71 -11.64 -38.10
C LEU A 260 10.84 -10.60 -37.36
N TRP A 261 11.44 -9.73 -36.52
CA TRP A 261 10.71 -8.63 -35.89
C TRP A 261 10.29 -7.54 -36.87
N LEU A 262 11.16 -7.17 -37.81
CA LEU A 262 10.82 -6.25 -38.91
C LEU A 262 9.70 -6.82 -39.78
N TYR A 263 9.72 -8.13 -40.05
CA TYR A 263 8.62 -8.81 -40.72
C TYR A 263 7.30 -8.64 -39.94
N ARG A 264 7.27 -8.99 -38.64
CA ARG A 264 6.06 -8.81 -37.80
C ARG A 264 5.58 -7.35 -37.72
N ALA A 265 6.49 -6.37 -37.74
CA ALA A 265 6.15 -4.95 -37.67
C ALA A 265 5.53 -4.41 -38.99
N THR A 266 6.03 -4.88 -40.13
CA THR A 266 5.77 -4.32 -41.47
C THR A 266 4.85 -5.14 -42.37
N ASP A 267 4.74 -6.46 -42.14
CA ASP A 267 4.24 -7.46 -43.10
C ASP A 267 4.98 -7.45 -44.46
N ASN A 268 6.23 -6.98 -44.50
CA ASN A 268 7.03 -6.93 -45.73
C ASN A 268 7.81 -8.23 -45.97
N GLU A 269 7.35 -8.99 -46.98
CA GLU A 269 7.93 -10.24 -47.49
C GLU A 269 9.45 -10.21 -47.75
N LYS A 270 10.09 -9.04 -47.96
CA LYS A 270 11.56 -8.92 -48.02
C LYS A 270 12.23 -9.54 -46.80
N TYR A 271 11.70 -9.27 -45.61
CA TYR A 271 12.27 -9.74 -44.35
C TYR A 271 11.96 -11.22 -44.08
N LEU A 272 10.75 -11.70 -44.39
CA LEU A 272 10.45 -13.12 -44.28
C LEU A 272 11.33 -13.96 -45.20
N LYS A 273 11.50 -13.54 -46.46
CA LYS A 273 12.42 -14.19 -47.42
C LYS A 273 13.87 -14.17 -46.94
N TYR A 274 14.29 -13.13 -46.22
CA TYR A 274 15.61 -13.12 -45.56
C TYR A 274 15.71 -14.24 -44.51
N VAL A 275 14.75 -14.32 -43.57
CA VAL A 275 14.71 -15.36 -42.52
C VAL A 275 14.71 -16.77 -43.11
N ILE A 276 13.91 -17.00 -44.16
CA ILE A 276 13.78 -18.32 -44.82
C ILE A 276 15.05 -18.66 -45.61
N SER A 277 15.59 -17.75 -46.42
CA SER A 277 16.77 -18.03 -47.26
C SER A 277 18.07 -18.15 -46.46
N LYS A 278 18.20 -17.42 -45.34
CA LYS A 278 19.38 -17.51 -44.47
C LYS A 278 19.31 -18.64 -43.44
N ALA A 279 18.12 -19.18 -43.17
CA ALA A 279 17.82 -20.18 -42.14
C ALA A 279 18.91 -21.24 -41.90
N HIS A 280 19.40 -21.89 -42.97
CA HIS A 280 20.47 -22.89 -42.84
C HIS A 280 21.84 -22.25 -42.62
N SER A 281 22.25 -21.31 -43.49
CA SER A 281 23.58 -20.66 -43.45
C SER A 281 23.88 -19.88 -42.18
N PHE A 282 22.83 -19.35 -41.54
CA PHE A 282 22.88 -18.57 -40.31
C PHE A 282 22.46 -19.42 -39.09
N GLY A 283 22.28 -20.74 -39.26
CA GLY A 283 22.08 -21.67 -38.14
C GLY A 283 20.67 -21.75 -37.55
N GLY A 284 19.73 -20.87 -37.96
CA GLY A 284 18.35 -20.80 -37.48
C GLY A 284 17.60 -22.14 -37.44
N ILE A 285 17.81 -23.01 -38.44
CA ILE A 285 17.26 -24.38 -38.50
C ILE A 285 18.29 -25.49 -38.25
N GLY A 286 19.55 -25.13 -38.02
CA GLY A 286 20.63 -26.08 -37.76
C GLY A 286 20.73 -26.43 -36.27
N TRP A 287 20.95 -25.40 -35.44
CA TRP A 287 21.24 -25.55 -34.03
C TRP A 287 19.98 -25.92 -33.22
N ALA A 288 20.05 -27.06 -32.53
CA ALA A 288 19.15 -27.40 -31.46
C ALA A 288 19.76 -26.86 -30.16
N ILE A 289 19.21 -25.76 -29.65
CA ILE A 289 19.81 -25.00 -28.54
C ILE A 289 19.02 -25.18 -27.24
N THR A 290 19.67 -24.88 -26.12
CA THR A 290 19.11 -24.98 -24.76
C THR A 290 19.27 -23.69 -23.96
N GLU A 291 19.63 -22.60 -24.65
CA GLU A 291 19.89 -21.29 -24.09
C GLU A 291 19.12 -20.19 -24.87
N PHE A 292 18.67 -19.17 -24.15
CA PHE A 292 18.16 -17.92 -24.71
C PHE A 292 18.63 -16.75 -23.83
N SER A 293 19.28 -15.75 -24.44
CA SER A 293 20.00 -14.70 -23.70
C SER A 293 20.27 -13.47 -24.56
N TRP A 294 20.85 -12.44 -23.93
CA TRP A 294 21.35 -11.24 -24.61
C TRP A 294 22.44 -11.53 -25.66
N ASP A 295 23.10 -12.70 -25.59
CA ASP A 295 24.09 -13.19 -26.56
C ASP A 295 23.44 -14.14 -27.57
N VAL A 296 22.46 -14.96 -27.18
CA VAL A 296 21.92 -16.06 -28.01
C VAL A 296 20.42 -15.90 -28.29
N LYS A 297 20.02 -15.67 -29.54
CA LYS A 297 18.60 -15.44 -29.93
C LYS A 297 17.88 -16.65 -30.54
N TYR A 298 18.59 -17.72 -30.93
CA TYR A 298 18.02 -18.86 -31.69
C TYR A 298 16.70 -19.40 -31.14
N ALA A 299 16.57 -19.65 -29.83
CA ALA A 299 15.34 -20.22 -29.26
C ALA A 299 14.13 -19.27 -29.40
N GLY A 300 14.31 -17.97 -29.14
CA GLY A 300 13.27 -16.95 -29.34
C GLY A 300 12.90 -16.80 -30.81
N LEU A 301 13.90 -16.73 -31.69
CA LEU A 301 13.72 -16.72 -33.15
C LEU A 301 12.90 -17.93 -33.65
N GLN A 302 13.29 -19.14 -33.25
CA GLN A 302 12.65 -20.39 -33.65
C GLN A 302 11.18 -20.43 -33.22
N LEU A 303 10.89 -19.98 -31.99
CA LEU A 303 9.54 -19.93 -31.42
C LEU A 303 8.65 -18.87 -32.10
N VAL A 304 9.19 -17.69 -32.41
CA VAL A 304 8.45 -16.66 -33.15
C VAL A 304 8.22 -17.10 -34.61
N ALA A 305 9.18 -17.80 -35.22
CA ALA A 305 9.05 -18.30 -36.59
C ALA A 305 8.04 -19.44 -36.69
N SER A 306 8.00 -20.38 -35.72
CA SER A 306 7.05 -21.50 -35.74
C SER A 306 5.59 -21.05 -35.71
N ARG A 307 5.31 -19.90 -35.08
CA ARG A 307 3.97 -19.29 -35.03
C ARG A 307 3.44 -18.88 -36.39
N LEU A 308 4.31 -18.54 -37.35
CA LEU A 308 3.92 -18.16 -38.71
C LEU A 308 3.28 -19.32 -39.50
N LEU A 309 3.44 -20.59 -39.06
CA LEU A 309 2.79 -21.74 -39.69
C LEU A 309 1.25 -21.71 -39.61
N ILE A 310 0.68 -20.97 -38.67
CA ILE A 310 -0.79 -20.85 -38.54
C ILE A 310 -1.38 -19.97 -39.65
N GLU A 311 -0.60 -19.01 -40.18
CA GLU A 311 -1.09 -18.03 -41.13
C GLU A 311 -1.09 -18.59 -42.56
N GLU A 312 -2.26 -18.64 -43.21
CA GLU A 312 -2.42 -19.31 -44.51
C GLU A 312 -1.50 -18.77 -45.62
N LYS A 313 -1.14 -17.48 -45.55
CA LYS A 313 -0.20 -16.82 -46.47
C LYS A 313 1.19 -17.47 -46.49
N HIS A 314 1.58 -18.20 -45.45
CA HIS A 314 2.93 -18.77 -45.33
C HIS A 314 3.06 -20.25 -45.71
N LYS A 315 1.98 -20.87 -46.22
CA LYS A 315 1.99 -22.28 -46.68
C LYS A 315 3.10 -22.59 -47.71
N GLN A 316 3.50 -21.62 -48.54
CA GLN A 316 4.60 -21.75 -49.51
C GLN A 316 5.99 -21.95 -48.87
N HIS A 317 6.17 -21.55 -47.61
CA HIS A 317 7.44 -21.67 -46.87
C HIS A 317 7.34 -22.66 -45.69
N SER A 318 6.24 -23.41 -45.62
CA SER A 318 5.93 -24.40 -44.58
C SER A 318 7.10 -25.32 -44.25
N HIS A 319 7.80 -25.90 -45.23
CA HIS A 319 8.93 -26.81 -44.98
C HIS A 319 10.05 -26.20 -44.11
N ILE A 320 10.43 -24.95 -44.33
CA ILE A 320 11.49 -24.29 -43.54
C ILE A 320 10.95 -23.84 -42.17
N LEU A 321 9.71 -23.35 -42.12
CA LEU A 321 9.05 -22.97 -40.88
C LEU A 321 8.78 -24.17 -39.95
N GLU A 322 8.54 -25.36 -40.51
CA GLU A 322 8.45 -26.64 -39.79
C GLU A 322 9.80 -27.04 -39.17
N LEU A 323 10.91 -26.79 -39.87
CA LEU A 323 12.25 -27.00 -39.29
C LEU A 323 12.53 -26.01 -38.15
N TYR A 324 12.09 -24.75 -38.27
CA TYR A 324 12.11 -23.80 -37.14
C TYR A 324 11.26 -24.29 -35.96
N ARG A 325 10.04 -24.78 -36.22
CA ARG A 325 9.18 -25.41 -35.19
C ARG A 325 9.88 -26.55 -34.48
N SER A 326 10.47 -27.49 -35.23
CA SER A 326 11.21 -28.62 -34.65
C SER A 326 12.32 -28.20 -33.68
N LYS A 327 13.02 -27.08 -33.96
CA LYS A 327 14.04 -26.56 -33.04
C LYS A 327 13.44 -25.83 -31.82
N ALA A 328 12.35 -25.07 -32.00
CA ALA A 328 11.62 -24.48 -30.88
C ALA A 328 11.09 -25.57 -29.92
N GLU A 329 10.50 -26.62 -30.47
CA GLU A 329 10.01 -27.77 -29.71
C GLU A 329 11.14 -28.50 -28.97
N HIS A 330 12.30 -28.67 -29.60
CA HIS A 330 13.49 -29.20 -28.92
C HIS A 330 13.89 -28.36 -27.70
N TYR A 331 13.89 -27.02 -27.80
CA TYR A 331 14.18 -26.14 -26.67
C TYR A 331 13.16 -26.31 -25.53
N ILE A 332 11.87 -26.30 -25.84
CA ILE A 332 10.79 -26.46 -24.83
C ILE A 332 10.86 -27.85 -24.17
N CYS A 333 11.04 -28.91 -24.95
CA CYS A 333 11.23 -30.27 -24.43
C CYS A 333 12.53 -30.41 -23.61
N SER A 334 13.58 -29.64 -23.94
CA SER A 334 14.83 -29.59 -23.17
C SER A 334 14.63 -28.98 -21.79
N CYS A 335 13.91 -27.85 -21.71
CA CYS A 335 13.52 -27.25 -20.43
C CYS A 335 12.68 -28.22 -19.59
N LEU A 336 11.79 -29.00 -20.22
CA LEU A 336 10.96 -30.00 -19.56
C LEU A 336 11.70 -31.31 -19.18
N ASN A 337 12.97 -31.47 -19.59
CA ASN A 337 13.76 -32.70 -19.44
C ASN A 337 13.10 -33.92 -20.13
N LYS A 338 12.65 -33.72 -21.38
CA LYS A 338 11.96 -34.73 -22.22
C LYS A 338 12.60 -34.97 -23.60
N ASN A 339 13.83 -34.50 -23.83
CA ASN A 339 14.61 -34.93 -25.00
C ASN A 339 15.39 -36.22 -24.69
N ASN A 340 15.54 -37.09 -25.68
CA ASN A 340 16.27 -38.36 -25.56
C ASN A 340 17.75 -38.16 -25.93
N ASP A 341 18.66 -38.79 -25.18
CA ASP A 341 20.13 -38.88 -25.39
C ASP A 341 20.88 -37.57 -25.77
N THR A 342 20.25 -36.43 -25.55
CA THR A 342 20.74 -35.09 -25.86
C THR A 342 20.75 -34.26 -24.58
N LYS A 343 21.60 -33.23 -24.53
CA LYS A 343 21.76 -32.38 -23.34
C LYS A 343 20.46 -31.62 -23.06
N ASN A 344 19.59 -32.17 -22.22
CA ASN A 344 18.51 -31.41 -21.57
C ASN A 344 19.11 -30.29 -20.70
N VAL A 345 18.33 -29.26 -20.37
CA VAL A 345 18.78 -28.24 -19.41
C VAL A 345 18.96 -28.87 -18.03
N GLU A 346 20.12 -28.68 -17.42
CA GLU A 346 20.39 -29.20 -16.07
C GLU A 346 19.45 -28.55 -15.05
N ARG A 347 19.29 -29.18 -13.87
CA ARG A 347 18.45 -28.65 -12.80
C ARG A 347 19.17 -28.74 -11.46
N THR A 348 18.90 -27.78 -10.59
CA THR A 348 19.27 -27.90 -9.18
C THR A 348 18.48 -29.06 -8.53
N PRO A 349 18.94 -29.62 -7.40
CA PRO A 349 18.20 -30.65 -6.66
C PRO A 349 16.77 -30.26 -6.25
N ALA A 350 16.46 -28.95 -6.26
CA ALA A 350 15.15 -28.40 -5.94
C ALA A 350 14.35 -27.93 -7.17
N GLY A 351 14.74 -28.33 -8.38
CA GLY A 351 13.93 -28.18 -9.60
C GLY A 351 14.10 -26.88 -10.40
N LEU A 352 14.94 -25.95 -9.95
CA LEU A 352 15.30 -24.75 -10.73
C LEU A 352 16.16 -25.15 -11.95
N LEU A 353 15.84 -24.64 -13.14
CA LEU A 353 16.67 -24.73 -14.33
C LEU A 353 18.08 -24.15 -14.08
N TYR A 354 19.12 -24.85 -14.51
CA TYR A 354 20.52 -24.46 -14.37
C TYR A 354 21.21 -24.52 -15.73
N ILE A 355 21.44 -23.34 -16.33
CA ILE A 355 22.01 -23.18 -17.67
C ILE A 355 23.48 -22.75 -17.57
N ARG A 356 23.79 -21.75 -16.73
CA ARG A 356 25.16 -21.26 -16.52
C ARG A 356 25.45 -20.92 -15.06
N GLN A 357 26.69 -21.18 -14.62
CA GLN A 357 27.19 -20.81 -13.29
C GLN A 357 27.19 -19.30 -13.04
N TRP A 358 27.32 -18.49 -14.09
CA TRP A 358 27.23 -17.02 -14.03
C TRP A 358 25.87 -16.57 -14.53
N ASN A 359 25.23 -15.71 -13.74
CA ASN A 359 23.92 -15.13 -14.03
C ASN A 359 22.79 -16.14 -14.36
N ASN A 360 22.70 -17.26 -13.63
CA ASN A 360 21.74 -18.32 -13.96
C ASN A 360 20.27 -17.83 -14.07
N MET A 361 19.86 -16.89 -13.19
CA MET A 361 18.48 -16.41 -13.14
C MET A 361 18.02 -15.68 -14.42
N GLN A 362 18.94 -15.21 -15.26
CA GLN A 362 18.58 -14.59 -16.54
C GLN A 362 18.03 -15.66 -17.48
N TYR A 363 18.69 -16.82 -17.53
CA TYR A 363 18.30 -17.96 -18.34
C TYR A 363 17.03 -18.63 -17.81
N VAL A 364 16.86 -18.69 -16.48
CA VAL A 364 15.59 -19.13 -15.87
C VAL A 364 14.45 -18.21 -16.27
N SER A 365 14.65 -16.89 -16.19
CA SER A 365 13.60 -15.91 -16.47
C SER A 365 13.22 -15.87 -17.95
N THR A 366 14.20 -15.93 -18.86
CA THR A 366 13.95 -16.01 -20.30
C THR A 366 13.33 -17.35 -20.70
N ALA A 367 13.75 -18.47 -20.12
CA ALA A 367 13.12 -19.78 -20.33
C ALA A 367 11.66 -19.80 -19.83
N ALA A 368 11.38 -19.30 -18.63
CA ALA A 368 10.02 -19.21 -18.10
C ALA A 368 9.11 -18.33 -18.97
N PHE A 369 9.64 -17.24 -19.52
CA PHE A 369 8.93 -16.43 -20.52
C PHE A 369 8.63 -17.24 -21.80
N LEU A 370 9.62 -17.87 -22.44
CA LEU A 370 9.40 -18.66 -23.65
C LEU A 370 8.44 -19.84 -23.43
N LEU A 371 8.52 -20.53 -22.29
CA LEU A 371 7.58 -21.59 -21.89
C LEU A 371 6.14 -21.06 -21.78
N THR A 372 5.94 -19.91 -21.14
CA THR A 372 4.62 -19.28 -21.00
C THR A 372 4.05 -18.89 -22.38
N VAL A 373 4.88 -18.28 -23.24
CA VAL A 373 4.52 -17.87 -24.61
C VAL A 373 4.24 -19.08 -25.52
N TYR A 374 4.94 -20.21 -25.33
CA TYR A 374 4.65 -21.45 -26.08
C TYR A 374 3.41 -22.17 -25.57
N SER A 375 3.15 -22.16 -24.26
CA SER A 375 1.90 -22.69 -23.70
C SER A 375 0.68 -22.01 -24.30
N ASP A 376 0.67 -20.68 -24.36
CA ASP A 376 -0.45 -19.95 -24.96
C ASP A 376 -0.60 -20.24 -26.47
N PHE A 377 0.51 -20.46 -27.19
CA PHE A 377 0.47 -20.91 -28.58
C PHE A 377 -0.15 -22.31 -28.74
N LEU A 378 0.26 -23.29 -27.90
CA LEU A 378 -0.32 -24.63 -27.90
C LEU A 378 -1.82 -24.60 -27.57
N LYS A 379 -2.22 -23.77 -26.60
CA LYS A 379 -3.62 -23.52 -26.23
C LYS A 379 -4.41 -22.90 -27.39
N SER A 380 -3.90 -21.86 -28.04
CA SER A 380 -4.60 -21.16 -29.13
C SER A 380 -4.71 -21.99 -30.42
N SER A 381 -3.73 -22.86 -30.68
CA SER A 381 -3.71 -23.75 -31.86
C SER A 381 -4.40 -25.10 -31.63
N ASN A 382 -4.82 -25.39 -30.40
CA ASN A 382 -5.30 -26.71 -29.96
C ASN A 382 -4.33 -27.86 -30.30
N GLN A 383 -3.02 -27.58 -30.23
CA GLN A 383 -1.96 -28.55 -30.48
C GLN A 383 -1.35 -29.07 -29.17
N LYS A 384 -0.77 -30.27 -29.22
CA LYS A 384 0.05 -30.85 -28.14
C LYS A 384 1.49 -30.94 -28.62
N LEU A 385 2.42 -30.65 -27.72
CA LEU A 385 3.86 -30.74 -27.99
C LEU A 385 4.29 -32.21 -28.00
N SER A 386 5.02 -32.62 -29.04
CA SER A 386 5.56 -33.98 -29.16
C SER A 386 7.02 -34.02 -28.71
N CYS A 387 7.26 -34.36 -27.44
CA CYS A 387 8.61 -34.62 -26.95
C CYS A 387 8.96 -36.12 -27.08
N HIS A 388 10.25 -36.45 -27.11
CA HIS A 388 10.70 -37.85 -27.10
C HIS A 388 10.24 -38.58 -25.82
N GLY A 389 10.26 -37.89 -24.67
CA GLY A 389 9.71 -38.35 -23.40
C GLY A 389 8.17 -38.32 -23.30
N GLY A 390 7.46 -38.25 -24.43
CA GLY A 390 5.99 -38.30 -24.51
C GLY A 390 5.31 -36.98 -24.88
N MET A 391 4.01 -37.07 -25.15
CA MET A 391 3.17 -35.91 -25.49
C MET A 391 2.96 -35.00 -24.27
N VAL A 392 3.09 -33.69 -24.48
CA VAL A 392 2.97 -32.65 -23.46
C VAL A 392 1.79 -31.73 -23.81
N GLY A 393 0.92 -31.47 -22.84
CA GLY A 393 -0.19 -30.50 -22.96
C GLY A 393 0.25 -29.08 -22.59
N HIS A 394 -0.49 -28.06 -23.03
CA HIS A 394 -0.17 -26.66 -22.70
C HIS A 394 -0.12 -26.41 -21.17
N GLU A 395 -0.98 -27.07 -20.39
CA GLU A 395 -1.01 -26.95 -18.93
C GLU A 395 0.30 -27.43 -18.28
N GLU A 396 0.88 -28.53 -18.75
CA GLU A 396 2.15 -29.05 -18.23
C GLU A 396 3.31 -28.07 -18.52
N VAL A 397 3.31 -27.43 -19.70
CA VAL A 397 4.27 -26.35 -20.02
C VAL A 397 4.08 -25.15 -19.10
N LEU A 398 2.83 -24.74 -18.85
CA LEU A 398 2.50 -23.57 -18.03
C LEU A 398 2.79 -23.79 -16.55
N ASP A 399 2.40 -24.94 -15.99
CA ASP A 399 2.67 -25.28 -14.59
C ASP A 399 4.18 -25.49 -14.36
N PHE A 400 4.94 -25.99 -15.36
CA PHE A 400 6.40 -25.96 -15.29
C PHE A 400 6.97 -24.55 -15.31
N ALA A 401 6.50 -23.66 -16.20
CA ALA A 401 6.90 -22.25 -16.19
C ALA A 401 6.60 -21.61 -14.82
N LYS A 402 5.40 -21.85 -14.29
CA LYS A 402 4.98 -21.41 -12.95
C LYS A 402 5.93 -21.89 -11.86
N SER A 403 6.38 -23.15 -11.90
CA SER A 403 7.32 -23.68 -10.91
C SER A 403 8.63 -22.87 -10.84
N GLN A 404 9.12 -22.36 -11.98
CA GLN A 404 10.34 -21.54 -12.03
C GLN A 404 10.09 -20.14 -11.47
N ILE A 405 8.92 -19.56 -11.74
CA ILE A 405 8.51 -18.26 -11.17
C ILE A 405 8.32 -18.37 -9.66
N ASP A 406 7.62 -19.39 -9.19
CA ASP A 406 7.41 -19.66 -7.77
C ASP A 406 8.75 -19.87 -7.05
N TYR A 407 9.72 -20.55 -7.67
CA TYR A 407 11.07 -20.70 -7.12
C TYR A 407 11.79 -19.35 -6.96
N ILE A 408 11.62 -18.43 -7.92
CA ILE A 408 12.13 -17.05 -7.85
C ILE A 408 11.42 -16.25 -6.75
N LEU A 409 10.12 -16.45 -6.55
CA LEU A 409 9.33 -15.71 -5.55
C LEU A 409 9.41 -16.26 -4.12
N GLY A 410 9.93 -17.47 -3.92
CA GLY A 410 10.26 -18.01 -2.60
C GLY A 410 10.06 -19.51 -2.40
N SER A 411 9.45 -20.21 -3.35
CA SER A 411 9.20 -21.66 -3.32
C SER A 411 10.48 -22.46 -3.60
N ASN A 412 11.47 -22.31 -2.72
CA ASN A 412 12.77 -22.92 -2.79
C ASN A 412 13.24 -23.34 -1.38
N PRO A 413 14.29 -24.18 -1.23
CA PRO A 413 14.72 -24.71 0.07
C PRO A 413 15.16 -23.66 1.10
N MET A 414 15.41 -22.42 0.68
CA MET A 414 15.78 -21.31 1.57
C MET A 414 14.55 -20.53 2.07
N ASN A 415 13.35 -20.83 1.57
CA ASN A 415 12.10 -20.07 1.76
C ASN A 415 12.33 -18.56 1.61
N MET A 416 12.98 -18.18 0.51
CA MET A 416 13.56 -16.86 0.29
C MET A 416 13.29 -16.42 -1.14
N SER A 417 12.58 -15.31 -1.32
CA SER A 417 12.45 -14.68 -2.64
C SER A 417 13.83 -14.26 -3.15
N TYR A 418 14.09 -14.45 -4.43
CA TYR A 418 15.23 -13.86 -5.12
C TYR A 418 14.87 -12.53 -5.77
N LEU A 419 13.59 -12.18 -5.89
CA LEU A 419 13.13 -10.83 -6.18
C LEU A 419 13.20 -10.00 -4.89
N VAL A 420 14.08 -9.00 -4.86
CA VAL A 420 14.31 -8.11 -3.72
C VAL A 420 13.06 -7.27 -3.42
N GLY A 421 12.83 -6.98 -2.13
CA GLY A 421 11.62 -6.31 -1.65
C GLY A 421 10.35 -7.19 -1.69
N TYR A 422 10.37 -8.35 -2.34
CA TYR A 422 9.21 -9.25 -2.44
C TYR A 422 9.23 -10.35 -1.37
N GLY A 423 8.08 -10.58 -0.74
CA GLY A 423 7.90 -11.60 0.29
C GLY A 423 8.59 -11.27 1.64
N PRO A 424 8.54 -12.19 2.61
CA PRO A 424 9.03 -11.94 3.98
C PRO A 424 10.56 -12.07 4.13
N LYS A 425 11.25 -12.64 3.14
CA LYS A 425 12.69 -12.91 3.19
C LYS A 425 13.26 -12.82 1.77
N TYR A 426 14.19 -11.89 1.57
CA TYR A 426 14.83 -11.60 0.28
C TYR A 426 16.25 -11.03 0.50
N PRO A 427 17.11 -10.92 -0.54
CA PRO A 427 18.45 -10.37 -0.41
C PRO A 427 18.43 -8.89 0.03
N GLN A 428 19.04 -8.58 1.18
CA GLN A 428 19.10 -7.21 1.73
C GLN A 428 20.41 -6.47 1.38
N ARG A 429 21.35 -7.15 0.73
CA ARG A 429 22.64 -6.59 0.35
C ARG A 429 22.92 -6.91 -1.10
N VAL A 430 22.78 -5.90 -1.95
CA VAL A 430 23.05 -6.01 -3.38
C VAL A 430 24.21 -5.09 -3.74
N HIS A 431 25.19 -5.62 -4.46
CA HIS A 431 26.27 -4.91 -5.16
C HIS A 431 25.70 -3.99 -6.29
N HIS A 432 24.79 -3.08 -5.93
CA HIS A 432 24.19 -2.07 -6.80
C HIS A 432 24.53 -0.69 -6.23
N ARG A 433 25.40 0.05 -6.92
CA ARG A 433 25.99 1.32 -6.46
C ARG A 433 24.94 2.28 -5.89
N GLY A 434 24.01 2.75 -6.72
CA GLY A 434 22.98 3.71 -6.33
C GLY A 434 22.02 3.26 -5.21
N ALA A 435 21.90 1.95 -4.94
CA ALA A 435 21.07 1.45 -3.83
C ALA A 435 21.89 1.26 -2.55
N SER A 436 23.18 0.91 -2.69
CA SER A 436 24.11 0.64 -1.59
C SER A 436 24.66 1.88 -0.90
N VAL A 437 24.66 3.03 -1.59
CA VAL A 437 25.14 4.31 -1.08
C VAL A 437 23.94 5.19 -0.68
N GLU A 438 24.13 6.08 0.29
CA GLU A 438 23.10 7.01 0.79
C GLU A 438 22.57 7.95 -0.32
N SER A 439 21.25 8.15 -0.48
CA SER A 439 20.72 8.91 -1.63
C SER A 439 21.27 10.34 -1.73
N TYR A 440 21.32 10.86 -2.96
CA TYR A 440 21.64 12.27 -3.21
C TYR A 440 20.64 13.24 -2.56
N ARG A 441 19.40 12.81 -2.33
CA ARG A 441 18.36 13.63 -1.68
C ARG A 441 18.58 13.79 -0.18
N GLU A 442 18.96 12.72 0.50
CA GLU A 442 19.30 12.75 1.93
C GLU A 442 20.64 13.47 2.16
N ASN A 443 21.65 13.16 1.34
CA ASN A 443 22.99 13.73 1.48
C ASN A 443 23.51 14.26 0.13
N LYS A 444 23.42 15.59 -0.05
CA LYS A 444 23.95 16.30 -1.22
C LYS A 444 25.48 16.48 -1.22
N GLY A 445 26.17 15.99 -0.20
CA GLY A 445 27.62 15.95 -0.18
C GLY A 445 28.15 15.00 -1.24
N PHE A 446 29.19 15.42 -1.96
CA PHE A 446 29.84 14.63 -3.00
C PHE A 446 30.50 13.38 -2.41
N ILE A 447 30.30 12.22 -3.05
CA ILE A 447 30.92 10.94 -2.66
C ILE A 447 32.02 10.59 -3.66
N GLY A 448 33.27 10.50 -3.20
CA GLY A 448 34.43 10.25 -4.05
C GLY A 448 34.57 8.80 -4.53
N CYS A 449 35.30 8.61 -5.64
CA CYS A 449 35.49 7.34 -6.36
C CYS A 449 35.62 6.10 -5.46
N THR A 450 36.56 6.08 -4.51
CA THR A 450 36.81 4.92 -3.65
C THR A 450 36.01 4.95 -2.34
N GLN A 451 35.44 6.10 -1.96
CA GLN A 451 34.75 6.30 -0.68
C GLN A 451 33.55 5.36 -0.51
N GLY A 452 32.90 4.97 -1.62
CA GLY A 452 31.87 3.95 -1.61
C GLY A 452 32.34 2.57 -1.14
N TYR A 453 33.58 2.20 -1.47
CA TYR A 453 34.16 0.93 -1.06
C TYR A 453 34.43 0.86 0.43
N ASP A 454 35.00 1.95 0.97
CA ASP A 454 35.39 2.07 2.37
C ASP A 454 34.17 2.09 3.30
N ASN A 455 33.13 2.85 2.94
CA ASN A 455 32.01 3.15 3.83
C ASN A 455 30.77 2.25 3.63
N TRP A 456 30.46 1.81 2.40
CA TRP A 456 29.19 1.10 2.09
C TRP A 456 29.38 -0.31 1.53
N TYR A 457 30.28 -0.53 0.57
CA TYR A 457 30.46 -1.82 -0.10
C TYR A 457 30.80 -2.97 0.86
N GLY A 458 31.75 -2.72 1.78
CA GLY A 458 32.17 -3.68 2.80
C GLY A 458 31.22 -3.78 4.00
N GLY A 459 30.31 -2.82 4.16
CA GLY A 459 29.42 -2.70 5.32
C GLY A 459 28.55 -3.93 5.53
N LYS A 460 28.36 -4.36 6.79
CA LYS A 460 27.58 -5.57 7.11
C LYS A 460 26.07 -5.37 7.05
N GLU A 461 25.62 -4.13 7.15
CA GLU A 461 24.22 -3.73 7.17
C GLU A 461 23.52 -3.93 5.81
N PRO A 462 22.17 -4.00 5.80
CA PRO A 462 21.38 -3.83 4.57
C PRO A 462 21.76 -2.56 3.81
N ASN A 463 21.57 -2.57 2.49
CA ASN A 463 21.75 -1.35 1.72
C ASN A 463 20.77 -0.24 2.21
N PRO A 464 21.21 1.02 2.34
CA PRO A 464 20.43 2.09 2.98
C PRO A 464 19.15 2.43 2.23
N MET A 465 19.12 2.31 0.90
CA MET A 465 17.94 2.63 0.09
C MET A 465 16.80 1.61 0.24
N PHE A 466 16.97 0.55 1.03
CA PHE A 466 15.89 -0.33 1.47
C PHE A 466 15.08 0.20 2.66
N TRP A 467 15.55 1.23 3.38
CA TRP A 467 14.93 1.70 4.64
C TRP A 467 14.27 3.09 4.55
N LEU A 468 14.66 3.95 3.60
CA LEU A 468 14.23 5.34 3.53
C LEU A 468 13.04 5.56 2.58
N GLY A 469 11.83 5.31 3.11
CA GLY A 469 10.58 5.89 2.64
C GLY A 469 9.95 5.25 1.40
N LEU A 470 8.88 4.47 1.62
CA LEU A 470 8.06 3.75 0.64
C LEU A 470 8.75 2.56 -0.07
N TRP A 471 8.43 1.35 0.42
CA TRP A 471 8.33 0.04 -0.26
C TRP A 471 8.95 -0.21 -1.66
N LEU A 472 10.28 -0.33 -1.77
CA LEU A 472 11.03 -0.66 -3.01
C LEU A 472 12.27 -1.57 -2.66
N GLU A 473 12.87 -2.45 -3.48
CA GLU A 473 12.60 -2.85 -4.89
C GLU A 473 13.30 -4.14 -5.40
N GLY A 474 12.63 -4.90 -6.27
CA GLY A 474 12.98 -5.03 -7.69
C GLY A 474 14.16 -5.86 -8.21
N LEU A 475 15.24 -6.09 -7.45
CA LEU A 475 16.42 -6.78 -8.00
C LEU A 475 16.31 -8.30 -7.94
N ILE A 476 16.67 -9.02 -9.01
CA ILE A 476 16.92 -10.47 -8.94
C ILE A 476 18.42 -10.70 -8.70
N VAL A 477 18.75 -11.65 -7.81
CA VAL A 477 20.10 -11.81 -7.27
C VAL A 477 20.70 -13.17 -7.57
N LYS A 478 21.98 -13.18 -7.95
CA LYS A 478 22.77 -14.40 -8.15
C LYS A 478 23.07 -15.09 -6.81
N ILE A 479 22.78 -16.39 -6.72
CA ILE A 479 23.41 -17.29 -5.75
C ILE A 479 24.33 -18.27 -6.47
N ILE A 480 25.57 -18.38 -5.98
CA ILE A 480 26.46 -19.51 -6.28
C ILE A 480 26.16 -20.58 -5.24
N LEU A 481 25.54 -21.69 -5.63
CA LEU A 481 25.34 -22.83 -4.74
C LEU A 481 26.56 -23.75 -4.75
N TRP A 482 27.12 -23.93 -3.55
CA TRP A 482 27.80 -25.14 -3.06
C TRP A 482 28.86 -25.82 -3.95
N THR A 483 30.12 -25.51 -3.69
CA THR A 483 31.16 -26.56 -3.57
C THR A 483 31.99 -26.31 -2.30
N LYS A 484 32.29 -27.39 -1.55
CA LYS A 484 33.22 -27.44 -0.40
C LYS A 484 32.97 -26.47 0.78
N GLY A 485 31.77 -26.52 1.38
CA GLY A 485 31.62 -26.24 2.81
C GLY A 485 31.71 -24.78 3.30
N THR A 486 31.90 -23.80 2.43
CA THR A 486 31.96 -22.37 2.82
C THR A 486 30.92 -21.55 2.06
N ILE A 487 29.99 -20.92 2.77
CA ILE A 487 29.03 -19.97 2.18
C ILE A 487 29.70 -18.60 2.05
N ILE A 488 30.25 -18.30 0.88
CA ILE A 488 30.71 -16.95 0.52
C ILE A 488 29.59 -16.26 -0.27
N CYS A 489 28.64 -15.64 0.43
CA CYS A 489 27.59 -14.81 -0.16
C CYS A 489 28.16 -13.48 -0.70
N ARG A 490 28.82 -13.49 -1.86
CA ARG A 490 28.98 -12.29 -2.69
C ARG A 490 27.77 -12.15 -3.61
N LEU A 491 26.75 -11.46 -3.11
CA LEU A 491 25.50 -11.16 -3.80
C LEU A 491 25.75 -10.08 -4.87
N ARG A 492 26.02 -10.49 -6.11
CA ARG A 492 25.97 -9.59 -7.26
C ARG A 492 24.51 -9.46 -7.73
N PRO A 493 23.94 -8.24 -7.76
CA PRO A 493 22.77 -7.96 -8.55
C PRO A 493 23.18 -7.95 -10.01
N VAL A 494 22.15 -7.98 -10.84
CA VAL A 494 22.28 -8.40 -12.21
C VAL A 494 21.62 -7.37 -13.09
N HIS A 495 22.32 -7.11 -14.19
CA HIS A 495 21.85 -6.60 -15.46
C HIS A 495 20.32 -6.55 -15.65
N ILE A 496 19.84 -5.43 -16.20
CA ILE A 496 18.43 -5.15 -16.54
C ILE A 496 17.74 -6.26 -17.38
N ILE A 497 18.57 -7.10 -18.00
CA ILE A 497 18.30 -8.41 -18.61
C ILE A 497 17.65 -9.44 -17.67
N GLN A 498 17.31 -9.14 -16.41
CA GLN A 498 16.62 -10.12 -15.55
C GLN A 498 15.09 -9.97 -15.50
N LEU A 499 14.52 -8.91 -16.05
CA LEU A 499 13.10 -8.56 -15.87
C LEU A 499 12.20 -8.96 -17.05
N HIS A 500 12.55 -10.09 -17.66
CA HIS A 500 11.77 -10.82 -18.66
C HIS A 500 10.40 -11.31 -18.16
N LEU A 501 10.15 -11.17 -16.85
CA LEU A 501 9.00 -11.72 -16.16
C LEU A 501 7.79 -10.79 -16.10
N VAL A 502 7.87 -9.53 -16.56
CA VAL A 502 6.74 -8.56 -16.52
C VAL A 502 5.43 -9.18 -17.03
N GLY A 503 5.39 -9.65 -18.28
CA GLY A 503 4.21 -10.31 -18.83
C GLY A 503 3.89 -11.68 -18.23
N VAL A 504 4.90 -12.39 -17.68
CA VAL A 504 4.70 -13.69 -17.02
C VAL A 504 4.01 -13.52 -15.66
N PHE A 505 4.42 -12.53 -14.87
CA PHE A 505 3.76 -12.14 -13.63
C PHE A 505 2.34 -11.64 -13.93
N ALA A 506 2.14 -10.84 -14.98
CA ALA A 506 0.81 -10.43 -15.42
C ALA A 506 -0.07 -11.64 -15.78
N LYS A 507 0.48 -12.61 -16.54
CA LYS A 507 -0.20 -13.85 -16.91
C LYS A 507 -0.63 -14.65 -15.68
N PHE A 508 0.25 -14.86 -14.72
CA PHE A 508 -0.09 -15.62 -13.51
C PHE A 508 -1.00 -14.85 -12.54
N SER A 509 -1.01 -13.51 -12.58
CA SER A 509 -2.01 -12.69 -11.90
C SER A 509 -3.42 -12.96 -12.44
N GLU A 510 -3.61 -12.95 -13.77
CA GLU A 510 -4.91 -13.28 -14.39
C GLU A 510 -5.29 -14.77 -14.22
N VAL A 511 -4.32 -15.68 -14.30
CA VAL A 511 -4.57 -17.12 -14.11
C VAL A 511 -4.98 -17.45 -12.67
N LEU A 512 -4.55 -16.69 -11.66
CA LEU A 512 -5.14 -16.81 -10.32
C LEU A 512 -6.59 -16.32 -10.32
N ILE A 513 -6.88 -15.13 -10.84
CA ILE A 513 -8.25 -14.58 -10.90
C ILE A 513 -9.22 -15.52 -11.68
N SER A 514 -8.74 -16.23 -12.69
CA SER A 514 -9.56 -17.16 -13.48
C SER A 514 -9.57 -18.61 -12.97
N ARG A 515 -8.52 -19.12 -12.31
CA ARG A 515 -8.59 -20.38 -11.55
C ARG A 515 -9.41 -20.21 -10.27
N ASP A 516 -9.42 -19.01 -9.68
CA ASP A 516 -10.38 -18.64 -8.64
C ASP A 516 -11.77 -18.56 -9.29
N GLY A 517 -11.97 -17.93 -10.46
CA GLY A 517 -13.25 -17.98 -11.18
C GLY A 517 -13.82 -19.39 -11.48
N GLU A 518 -12.97 -20.39 -11.78
CA GLU A 518 -13.43 -21.79 -11.96
C GLU A 518 -13.56 -22.57 -10.64
N LYS A 519 -12.85 -22.18 -9.57
CA LYS A 519 -12.99 -22.77 -8.22
C LYS A 519 -14.06 -22.08 -7.37
N GLU A 520 -14.43 -20.83 -7.66
CA GLU A 520 -15.52 -20.05 -7.06
C GLU A 520 -16.90 -20.52 -7.56
N GLY A 521 -16.94 -21.40 -8.56
CA GLY A 521 -18.06 -22.34 -8.73
C GLY A 521 -18.34 -23.16 -7.45
N ALA A 522 -17.37 -23.23 -6.53
CA ALA A 522 -17.48 -23.72 -5.16
C ALA A 522 -16.77 -22.78 -4.14
N SER A 523 -17.50 -21.72 -3.74
CA SER A 523 -17.64 -21.29 -2.33
C SER A 523 -16.68 -20.26 -1.68
N ASP A 524 -16.20 -19.22 -2.35
CA ASP A 524 -15.88 -17.97 -1.63
C ASP A 524 -16.11 -16.72 -2.51
N GLY A 525 -16.71 -15.65 -1.97
CA GLY A 525 -16.94 -14.38 -2.69
C GLY A 525 -18.31 -14.15 -3.34
N ALA A 526 -19.23 -15.11 -3.35
CA ALA A 526 -20.65 -14.85 -3.64
C ALA A 526 -21.29 -14.12 -2.45
N VAL A 527 -21.96 -12.99 -2.69
CA VAL A 527 -22.81 -12.39 -1.63
C VAL A 527 -24.02 -13.29 -1.47
N VAL A 528 -24.23 -13.81 -0.26
CA VAL A 528 -25.31 -14.75 0.05
C VAL A 528 -26.40 -14.13 0.93
N ASP A 529 -27.63 -14.61 0.77
CA ASP A 529 -28.72 -14.35 1.69
C ASP A 529 -28.48 -15.03 3.06
N PHE A 530 -29.37 -14.78 4.03
CA PHE A 530 -29.28 -15.40 5.36
C PHE A 530 -29.43 -16.93 5.38
N ARG A 531 -29.69 -17.56 4.22
CA ARG A 531 -29.82 -19.01 4.03
C ARG A 531 -28.66 -19.60 3.23
N GLY A 532 -27.70 -18.78 2.79
CA GLY A 532 -26.55 -19.21 1.98
C GLY A 532 -26.79 -19.24 0.47
N ASN A 533 -27.93 -18.75 -0.03
CA ASN A 533 -28.20 -18.70 -1.47
C ASN A 533 -27.63 -17.41 -2.09
N PRO A 534 -27.27 -17.40 -3.39
CA PRO A 534 -26.87 -16.17 -4.09
C PRO A 534 -27.91 -15.04 -3.98
N VAL A 535 -27.44 -13.82 -3.73
CA VAL A 535 -28.28 -12.62 -3.50
C VAL A 535 -29.11 -12.21 -4.72
N ASP A 536 -30.42 -12.08 -4.52
CA ASP A 536 -31.34 -11.41 -5.45
C ASP A 536 -31.33 -9.90 -5.16
N LYS A 537 -30.60 -9.15 -6.00
CA LYS A 537 -30.45 -7.68 -5.90
C LYS A 537 -31.77 -6.91 -5.98
N SER A 538 -32.87 -7.54 -6.42
CA SER A 538 -34.20 -6.90 -6.43
C SER A 538 -34.92 -6.95 -5.08
N LYS A 539 -34.47 -7.80 -4.13
CA LYS A 539 -35.15 -8.06 -2.85
C LYS A 539 -34.25 -7.93 -1.61
N THR A 540 -32.94 -8.05 -1.78
CA THR A 540 -31.98 -8.13 -0.66
C THR A 540 -30.88 -7.07 -0.80
N GLY A 541 -30.47 -6.48 0.33
CA GLY A 541 -29.52 -5.36 0.38
C GLY A 541 -30.16 -3.97 0.21
N GLY A 542 -29.32 -2.99 -0.12
CA GLY A 542 -29.70 -1.62 -0.44
C GLY A 542 -30.22 -0.78 0.73
N TRP A 543 -30.83 0.36 0.37
CA TRP A 543 -31.17 1.44 1.31
C TRP A 543 -32.19 1.06 2.40
N LEU A 544 -33.06 0.09 2.17
CA LEU A 544 -34.02 -0.37 3.18
C LEU A 544 -33.31 -1.13 4.31
N ALA A 545 -32.42 -2.06 3.96
CA ALA A 545 -31.61 -2.80 4.95
C ALA A 545 -30.66 -1.85 5.69
N ALA A 546 -29.99 -0.96 4.97
CA ALA A 546 -29.14 0.09 5.55
C ALA A 546 -29.92 1.01 6.53
N GLY A 547 -31.18 1.32 6.21
CA GLY A 547 -32.10 2.09 7.08
C GLY A 547 -32.47 1.37 8.37
N LEU A 548 -32.67 0.05 8.35
CA LEU A 548 -32.93 -0.74 9.56
C LEU A 548 -31.70 -0.81 10.46
N ILE A 549 -30.50 -0.93 9.88
CA ILE A 549 -29.22 -0.95 10.60
C ILE A 549 -28.97 0.39 11.32
N LEU A 550 -29.33 1.53 10.69
CA LEU A 550 -29.30 2.85 11.32
C LEU A 550 -30.21 2.95 12.56
N GLY A 551 -31.34 2.23 12.58
CA GLY A 551 -32.22 2.17 13.75
C GLY A 551 -31.59 1.49 14.96
N ILE A 552 -30.79 0.44 14.73
CA ILE A 552 -30.05 -0.27 15.79
C ILE A 552 -28.96 0.62 16.39
N GLU A 553 -28.18 1.30 15.53
CA GLU A 553 -27.17 2.27 15.98
C GLU A 553 -27.83 3.40 16.80
N LEU A 554 -28.92 3.99 16.32
CA LEU A 554 -29.62 5.06 17.03
C LEU A 554 -30.08 4.62 18.43
N ALA A 555 -30.62 3.41 18.56
CA ALA A 555 -31.06 2.85 19.85
C ALA A 555 -29.90 2.60 20.83
N GLU A 556 -28.76 2.08 20.34
CA GLU A 556 -27.53 1.91 21.14
C GLU A 556 -27.03 3.25 21.66
N ARG A 557 -26.97 4.26 20.79
CA ARG A 557 -26.46 5.60 21.13
C ARG A 557 -27.33 6.33 22.12
N ILE A 558 -28.66 6.22 22.00
CA ILE A 558 -29.62 6.71 22.99
C ILE A 558 -29.31 6.10 24.37
N CYS A 559 -29.10 4.79 24.42
CA CYS A 559 -28.81 4.08 25.66
C CYS A 559 -27.48 4.53 26.29
N VAL A 560 -26.38 4.44 25.55
CA VAL A 560 -25.04 4.69 26.08
C VAL A 560 -24.84 6.15 26.48
N MET A 561 -25.32 7.11 25.68
CA MET A 561 -25.29 8.53 26.05
C MET A 561 -26.23 8.83 27.23
N GLY A 562 -27.42 8.22 27.26
CA GLY A 562 -28.38 8.37 28.36
C GLY A 562 -27.81 7.89 29.70
N ILE A 563 -27.10 6.75 29.71
CA ILE A 563 -26.35 6.26 30.86
C ILE A 563 -25.22 7.24 31.21
N SER A 564 -24.34 7.55 30.26
CA SER A 564 -23.14 8.36 30.50
C SER A 564 -23.44 9.74 31.09
N MET A 565 -24.50 10.42 30.62
CA MET A 565 -24.86 11.77 31.07
C MET A 565 -25.49 11.79 32.46
N ASN A 566 -26.21 10.73 32.85
CA ASN A 566 -26.92 10.68 34.14
C ASN A 566 -26.13 9.95 35.24
N LEU A 567 -25.13 9.14 34.88
CA LEU A 567 -24.42 8.26 35.82
C LEU A 567 -23.62 9.05 36.88
N VAL A 568 -23.00 10.19 36.55
CA VAL A 568 -22.34 11.04 37.56
C VAL A 568 -23.34 11.53 38.60
N THR A 569 -24.49 12.05 38.15
CA THR A 569 -25.56 12.56 39.01
C THR A 569 -26.11 11.47 39.93
N TYR A 570 -26.30 10.25 39.42
CA TYR A 570 -26.72 9.10 40.23
C TYR A 570 -25.67 8.67 41.26
N LEU A 571 -24.39 8.56 40.87
CA LEU A 571 -23.30 8.17 41.76
C LEU A 571 -23.09 9.18 42.90
N VAL A 572 -23.17 10.48 42.61
CA VAL A 572 -23.06 11.55 43.61
C VAL A 572 -24.32 11.66 44.47
N GLY A 573 -25.50 11.72 43.85
CA GLY A 573 -26.76 12.02 44.53
C GLY A 573 -27.39 10.86 45.29
N ASN A 574 -27.28 9.63 44.78
CA ASN A 574 -27.96 8.45 45.34
C ASN A 574 -27.01 7.41 45.97
N LEU A 575 -25.72 7.44 45.63
CA LEU A 575 -24.71 6.54 46.18
C LEU A 575 -23.64 7.27 47.02
N HIS A 576 -23.76 8.59 47.16
CA HIS A 576 -22.91 9.51 47.93
C HIS A 576 -21.41 9.47 47.56
N ILE A 577 -21.06 9.03 46.35
CA ILE A 577 -19.67 8.93 45.89
C ILE A 577 -19.16 10.31 45.48
N SER A 578 -17.92 10.65 45.85
CA SER A 578 -17.34 11.96 45.51
C SER A 578 -17.29 12.23 43.99
N SER A 579 -17.53 13.48 43.58
CA SER A 579 -17.64 13.88 42.16
C SER A 579 -16.44 13.45 41.31
N ALA A 580 -15.22 13.50 41.87
CA ALA A 580 -14.00 13.03 41.19
C ALA A 580 -14.00 11.51 40.95
N LYS A 581 -14.35 10.70 41.97
CA LYS A 581 -14.50 9.23 41.81
C LYS A 581 -15.59 8.92 40.78
N SER A 582 -16.72 9.62 40.84
CA SER A 582 -17.86 9.44 39.94
C SER A 582 -17.50 9.74 38.48
N ALA A 583 -16.78 10.83 38.21
CA ALA A 583 -16.28 11.15 36.87
C ALA A 583 -15.32 10.07 36.35
N THR A 584 -14.42 9.55 37.18
CA THR A 584 -13.53 8.43 36.82
C THR A 584 -14.30 7.15 36.49
N ILE A 585 -15.40 6.83 37.21
CA ILE A 585 -16.24 5.67 36.91
C ILE A 585 -16.90 5.79 35.53
N VAL A 586 -17.43 6.97 35.18
CA VAL A 586 -18.02 7.21 33.84
C VAL A 586 -16.95 7.13 32.74
N THR A 587 -15.79 7.74 32.97
CA THR A 587 -14.64 7.67 32.04
C THR A 587 -14.18 6.23 31.82
N ASN A 588 -14.08 5.42 32.88
CA ASN A 588 -13.70 4.02 32.79
C ASN A 588 -14.74 3.20 32.02
N PHE A 589 -16.05 3.39 32.28
CA PHE A 589 -17.12 2.74 31.52
C PHE A 589 -17.02 3.05 30.02
N MET A 590 -16.87 4.33 29.66
CA MET A 590 -16.73 4.76 28.26
C MET A 590 -15.44 4.23 27.60
N GLY A 591 -14.33 4.23 28.33
CA GLY A 591 -13.06 3.67 27.89
C GLY A 591 -13.13 2.15 27.66
N THR A 592 -13.76 1.41 28.56
CA THR A 592 -13.98 -0.03 28.43
C THR A 592 -14.90 -0.37 27.25
N LEU A 593 -15.96 0.41 27.01
CA LEU A 593 -16.84 0.23 25.85
C LEU A 593 -16.05 0.36 24.52
N ASN A 594 -15.18 1.36 24.41
CA ASN A 594 -14.32 1.55 23.24
C ASN A 594 -13.31 0.41 23.09
N LEU A 595 -12.67 -0.03 24.18
CA LEU A 595 -11.69 -1.13 24.15
C LEU A 595 -12.33 -2.47 23.77
N LEU A 596 -13.51 -2.78 24.31
CA LEU A 596 -14.27 -3.98 23.95
C LEU A 596 -14.81 -3.94 22.52
N GLY A 597 -14.86 -2.76 21.89
CA GLY A 597 -15.08 -2.64 20.45
C GLY A 597 -14.03 -3.37 19.61
N LEU A 598 -12.75 -3.33 20.01
CA LEU A 598 -11.68 -4.06 19.31
C LEU A 598 -11.91 -5.57 19.36
N LEU A 599 -12.32 -6.09 20.52
CA LEU A 599 -12.67 -7.51 20.71
C LEU A 599 -13.90 -7.89 19.88
N GLY A 600 -14.94 -7.06 19.87
CA GLY A 600 -16.14 -7.27 19.08
C GLY A 600 -15.89 -7.31 17.57
N GLY A 601 -15.01 -6.45 17.06
CA GLY A 601 -14.60 -6.49 15.65
C GLY A 601 -13.79 -7.75 15.34
N PHE A 602 -12.81 -8.08 16.19
CA PHE A 602 -12.00 -9.31 16.02
C PHE A 602 -12.88 -10.57 15.99
N LEU A 603 -13.86 -10.69 16.88
CA LEU A 603 -14.78 -11.85 16.92
C LEU A 603 -15.67 -11.96 15.67
N ALA A 604 -16.09 -10.83 15.10
CA ALA A 604 -16.87 -10.80 13.87
C ALA A 604 -16.07 -11.33 12.68
N ASP A 605 -14.91 -10.73 12.39
CA ASP A 605 -14.15 -11.09 11.19
C ASP A 605 -13.34 -12.40 11.36
N ALA A 606 -13.09 -12.88 12.59
CA ALA A 606 -12.40 -14.16 12.82
C ALA A 606 -13.30 -15.40 12.83
N ARG A 607 -14.59 -15.29 13.21
CA ARG A 607 -15.49 -16.47 13.31
C ARG A 607 -16.99 -16.23 13.14
N LEU A 608 -17.55 -15.13 13.67
CA LEU A 608 -19.01 -15.02 13.82
C LEU A 608 -19.72 -14.36 12.63
N GLY A 609 -19.01 -13.55 11.84
CA GLY A 609 -19.62 -12.65 10.87
C GLY A 609 -20.30 -11.45 11.54
N ARG A 610 -20.39 -10.32 10.82
CA ARG A 610 -20.83 -9.05 11.40
C ARG A 610 -22.30 -9.06 11.86
N TYR A 611 -23.19 -9.70 11.11
CA TYR A 611 -24.61 -9.82 11.48
C TYR A 611 -24.80 -10.51 12.84
N LEU A 612 -24.20 -11.70 13.02
CA LEU A 612 -24.35 -12.48 14.24
C LEU A 612 -23.70 -11.77 15.44
N THR A 613 -22.55 -11.11 15.23
CA THR A 613 -21.93 -10.29 16.28
C THR A 613 -22.84 -9.13 16.70
N VAL A 614 -23.40 -8.35 15.76
CA VAL A 614 -24.33 -7.27 16.09
C VAL A 614 -25.56 -7.80 16.84
N ALA A 615 -26.13 -8.94 16.41
CA ALA A 615 -27.29 -9.54 17.06
C ALA A 615 -27.01 -10.02 18.50
N LEU A 616 -25.89 -10.73 18.71
CA LEU A 616 -25.47 -11.19 20.05
C LEU A 616 -25.11 -10.01 20.95
N SER A 617 -24.39 -9.02 20.42
CA SER A 617 -24.04 -7.81 21.16
C SER A 617 -25.25 -6.97 21.54
N ALA A 618 -26.27 -6.87 20.69
CA ALA A 618 -27.56 -6.24 21.02
C ALA A 618 -28.29 -6.94 22.19
N ALA A 619 -28.30 -8.28 22.21
CA ALA A 619 -28.85 -9.04 23.33
C ALA A 619 -28.06 -8.82 24.64
N ILE A 620 -26.72 -8.74 24.56
CA ILE A 620 -25.85 -8.44 25.71
C ILE A 620 -26.08 -7.01 26.23
N THR A 621 -26.21 -6.01 25.35
CA THR A 621 -26.57 -4.63 25.74
C THR A 621 -27.93 -4.60 26.43
N GLY A 622 -28.93 -5.28 25.88
CA GLY A 622 -30.26 -5.40 26.49
C GLY A 622 -30.22 -5.98 27.90
N LEU A 623 -29.46 -7.06 28.11
CA LEU A 623 -29.22 -7.64 29.44
C LEU A 623 -28.52 -6.65 30.39
N GLY A 624 -27.52 -5.91 29.90
CA GLY A 624 -26.84 -4.86 30.67
C GLY A 624 -27.79 -3.76 31.16
N ILE A 625 -28.70 -3.30 30.29
CA ILE A 625 -29.75 -2.32 30.64
C ILE A 625 -30.72 -2.89 31.69
N ILE A 626 -31.16 -4.14 31.54
CA ILE A 626 -32.05 -4.79 32.52
C ILE A 626 -31.36 -4.88 33.89
N LEU A 627 -30.09 -5.29 33.93
CA LEU A 627 -29.29 -5.33 35.16
C LEU A 627 -29.09 -3.93 35.76
N LEU A 628 -28.92 -2.89 34.93
CA LEU A 628 -28.78 -1.51 35.39
C LEU A 628 -30.09 -0.97 36.00
N THR A 629 -31.23 -1.29 35.37
CA THR A 629 -32.56 -0.98 35.89
C THR A 629 -32.78 -1.67 37.25
N LEU A 630 -32.43 -2.96 37.39
CA LEU A 630 -32.51 -3.66 38.67
C LEU A 630 -31.57 -3.05 39.73
N ALA A 631 -30.31 -2.76 39.37
CA ALA A 631 -29.32 -2.15 40.26
C ALA A 631 -29.74 -0.75 40.77
N THR A 632 -30.48 -0.01 39.95
CA THR A 632 -31.00 1.31 40.30
C THR A 632 -32.34 1.24 41.04
N SER A 633 -33.22 0.28 40.75
CA SER A 633 -34.55 0.18 41.37
C SER A 633 -34.59 -0.51 42.73
N ILE A 634 -33.67 -1.43 43.05
CA ILE A 634 -33.71 -2.19 44.31
C ILE A 634 -33.23 -1.32 45.49
N PRO A 635 -34.06 -1.05 46.53
CA PRO A 635 -33.67 -0.17 47.64
C PRO A 635 -32.47 -0.68 48.45
N SER A 636 -32.33 -2.01 48.61
CA SER A 636 -31.21 -2.65 49.33
C SER A 636 -29.82 -2.37 48.69
N MET A 637 -29.81 -2.00 47.40
CA MET A 637 -28.59 -1.69 46.64
C MET A 637 -28.16 -0.22 46.78
N ARG A 638 -28.89 0.60 47.54
CA ARG A 638 -28.54 2.00 47.84
C ARG A 638 -28.10 2.13 49.31
N PRO A 639 -27.18 3.05 49.65
CA PRO A 639 -26.94 3.43 51.04
C PRO A 639 -28.21 4.11 51.61
N PRO A 640 -28.37 4.16 52.96
CA PRO A 640 -29.49 4.87 53.56
C PRO A 640 -29.50 6.35 53.14
N PRO A 641 -30.68 6.96 52.92
CA PRO A 641 -30.77 8.36 52.50
C PRO A 641 -30.08 9.28 53.51
N CYS A 642 -29.33 10.27 53.02
CA CYS A 642 -28.59 11.19 53.88
C CYS A 642 -29.48 12.36 54.32
N ASP A 643 -29.73 12.48 55.63
CA ASP A 643 -30.47 13.58 56.24
C ASP A 643 -29.73 14.91 56.07
N ASP A 644 -30.47 16.03 56.03
CA ASP A 644 -29.90 17.36 55.76
C ASP A 644 -28.84 17.79 56.79
N TYR A 645 -28.94 17.33 58.04
CA TYR A 645 -27.91 17.52 59.07
C TYR A 645 -26.55 16.90 58.68
N ARG A 646 -26.56 15.68 58.11
CA ARG A 646 -25.33 14.99 57.66
C ARG A 646 -24.78 15.55 56.36
N LYS A 647 -25.63 16.11 55.48
CA LYS A 647 -25.18 16.84 54.29
C LYS A 647 -24.39 18.09 54.64
N GLN A 648 -24.79 18.84 55.68
CA GLN A 648 -24.08 20.04 56.13
C GLN A 648 -22.70 19.73 56.75
N HIS A 649 -22.51 18.55 57.34
CA HIS A 649 -21.26 18.13 58.00
C HIS A 649 -20.39 17.18 57.15
N HIS A 650 -20.77 16.90 55.90
CA HIS A 650 -20.10 15.94 55.01
C HIS A 650 -20.04 14.47 55.52
N GLU A 651 -20.99 14.05 56.36
CA GLU A 651 -21.02 12.73 57.02
C GLU A 651 -21.96 11.71 56.33
N CYS A 652 -22.15 11.79 55.01
CA CYS A 652 -22.94 10.80 54.27
C CYS A 652 -22.13 9.51 54.05
N ILE A 653 -22.76 8.36 54.30
CA ILE A 653 -22.11 7.05 54.12
C ILE A 653 -22.05 6.72 52.62
N GLU A 654 -20.82 6.57 52.07
CA GLU A 654 -20.58 6.09 50.70
C GLU A 654 -21.11 4.66 50.50
N ALA A 655 -21.59 4.32 49.30
CA ALA A 655 -22.05 2.98 48.97
C ALA A 655 -20.94 1.90 49.12
N ASN A 656 -21.28 0.78 49.76
CA ASN A 656 -20.33 -0.31 50.03
C ASN A 656 -20.00 -1.11 48.75
N GLY A 657 -18.82 -1.72 48.66
CA GLY A 657 -18.37 -2.50 47.49
C GLY A 657 -19.33 -3.63 47.08
N LYS A 658 -20.08 -4.22 48.02
CA LYS A 658 -21.14 -5.19 47.72
C LYS A 658 -22.34 -4.58 46.98
N GLN A 659 -22.71 -3.34 47.31
CA GLN A 659 -23.79 -2.59 46.65
C GLN A 659 -23.35 -2.13 45.26
N LEU A 660 -22.07 -1.75 45.12
CA LEU A 660 -21.49 -1.29 43.87
C LEU A 660 -21.20 -2.42 42.87
N ALA A 661 -21.09 -3.68 43.33
CA ALA A 661 -20.79 -4.83 42.48
C ALA A 661 -21.81 -5.09 41.36
N LEU A 662 -23.12 -5.01 41.67
CA LEU A 662 -24.16 -5.19 40.65
C LEU A 662 -24.20 -4.03 39.65
N LEU A 663 -23.93 -2.80 40.11
CA LEU A 663 -23.82 -1.63 39.24
C LEU A 663 -22.67 -1.77 38.25
N TYR A 664 -21.48 -2.19 38.72
CA TYR A 664 -20.35 -2.46 37.82
C TYR A 664 -20.62 -3.63 36.88
N ALA A 665 -21.25 -4.71 37.34
CA ALA A 665 -21.64 -5.81 36.47
C ALA A 665 -22.56 -5.32 35.34
N ALA A 666 -23.59 -4.54 35.66
CA ALA A 666 -24.49 -3.94 34.67
C ALA A 666 -23.77 -3.01 33.68
N LEU A 667 -22.91 -2.11 34.17
CA LEU A 667 -22.15 -1.18 33.34
C LEU A 667 -21.18 -1.92 32.41
N TYR A 668 -20.40 -2.87 32.91
CA TYR A 668 -19.43 -3.60 32.06
C TYR A 668 -20.11 -4.62 31.12
N THR A 669 -21.25 -5.20 31.47
CA THR A 669 -22.08 -5.96 30.51
C THR A 669 -22.62 -5.05 29.41
N THR A 670 -23.10 -3.85 29.75
CA THR A 670 -23.53 -2.84 28.76
C THR A 670 -22.37 -2.41 27.85
N ALA A 671 -21.16 -2.22 28.41
CA ALA A 671 -19.95 -1.89 27.65
C ALA A 671 -19.51 -3.01 26.69
N LEU A 672 -19.66 -4.28 27.08
CA LEU A 672 -19.36 -5.44 26.23
C LEU A 672 -20.31 -5.53 25.03
N GLY A 673 -21.61 -5.32 25.26
CA GLY A 673 -22.62 -5.28 24.20
C GLY A 673 -22.43 -4.06 23.28
N GLY A 674 -22.38 -2.85 23.84
CA GLY A 674 -22.21 -1.60 23.08
C GLY A 674 -20.94 -1.59 22.24
N GLY A 675 -19.82 -2.07 22.80
CA GLY A 675 -18.56 -2.22 22.07
C GLY A 675 -18.71 -3.08 20.80
N GLY A 676 -19.33 -4.26 20.91
CA GLY A 676 -19.51 -5.18 19.78
C GLY A 676 -20.52 -4.73 18.71
N ILE A 677 -21.52 -3.92 19.07
CA ILE A 677 -22.38 -3.24 18.10
C ILE A 677 -21.55 -2.17 17.37
N LYS A 678 -20.94 -1.26 18.13
CA LYS A 678 -20.21 -0.08 17.63
C LYS A 678 -19.08 -0.41 16.64
N SER A 679 -18.40 -1.55 16.81
CA SER A 679 -17.32 -1.98 15.91
C SER A 679 -17.76 -2.77 14.69
N ASN A 680 -19.06 -3.05 14.52
CA ASN A 680 -19.57 -3.88 13.42
C ASN A 680 -20.72 -3.26 12.63
N VAL A 681 -21.54 -2.42 13.26
CA VAL A 681 -22.80 -1.90 12.70
C VAL A 681 -22.62 -1.06 11.43
N SER A 682 -21.60 -0.19 11.36
CA SER A 682 -21.31 0.60 10.15
C SER A 682 -20.73 -0.24 9.02
N GLY A 683 -19.92 -1.25 9.35
CA GLY A 683 -19.44 -2.26 8.40
C GLY A 683 -20.59 -3.07 7.81
N PHE A 684 -21.45 -3.59 8.66
CA PHE A 684 -22.64 -4.33 8.25
C PHE A 684 -23.60 -3.46 7.41
N GLY A 685 -23.66 -2.15 7.67
CA GLY A 685 -24.34 -1.17 6.82
C GLY A 685 -23.72 -1.00 5.43
N SER A 686 -22.38 -0.98 5.32
CA SER A 686 -21.70 -0.97 4.02
C SER A 686 -21.84 -2.30 3.26
N ASP A 687 -21.89 -3.42 3.97
CA ASP A 687 -22.06 -4.76 3.37
C ASP A 687 -23.45 -4.95 2.71
N GLN A 688 -24.36 -3.98 2.82
CA GLN A 688 -25.64 -3.96 2.09
C GLN A 688 -25.52 -3.49 0.64
N PHE A 689 -24.32 -3.12 0.17
CA PHE A 689 -24.05 -2.61 -1.16
C PHE A 689 -22.89 -3.40 -1.80
N ASP A 690 -23.10 -3.96 -3.00
CA ASP A 690 -22.09 -4.74 -3.71
C ASP A 690 -21.04 -3.83 -4.37
N ALA A 691 -19.81 -3.85 -3.85
CA ALA A 691 -18.69 -3.07 -4.38
C ALA A 691 -18.28 -3.45 -5.82
N ARG A 692 -18.81 -4.55 -6.39
CA ARG A 692 -18.63 -4.92 -7.80
C ARG A 692 -19.61 -4.27 -8.76
N ASP A 693 -20.71 -3.65 -8.29
CA ASP A 693 -21.58 -2.81 -9.14
C ASP A 693 -21.24 -1.31 -8.92
N PRO A 694 -20.75 -0.59 -9.95
CA PRO A 694 -20.39 0.83 -9.85
C PRO A 694 -21.53 1.78 -9.42
N ARG A 695 -22.78 1.33 -9.41
CA ARG A 695 -23.95 2.09 -8.91
C ARG A 695 -24.17 1.87 -7.41
N GLU A 696 -23.91 0.66 -6.92
CA GLU A 696 -24.01 0.32 -5.50
C GLU A 696 -22.80 0.86 -4.73
N GLU A 697 -21.59 0.81 -5.31
CA GLU A 697 -20.38 1.42 -4.73
C GLU A 697 -20.58 2.93 -4.43
N LYS A 698 -21.13 3.69 -5.38
CA LYS A 698 -21.49 5.10 -5.15
C LYS A 698 -22.53 5.27 -4.04
N SER A 699 -23.50 4.36 -3.97
CA SER A 699 -24.54 4.37 -2.92
C SER A 699 -23.97 4.09 -1.53
N MET A 700 -22.99 3.20 -1.42
CA MET A 700 -22.23 2.91 -0.19
C MET A 700 -21.53 4.16 0.35
N ILE A 701 -20.90 4.96 -0.51
CA ILE A 701 -20.25 6.22 -0.11
C ILE A 701 -21.29 7.22 0.42
N PHE A 702 -22.45 7.35 -0.25
CA PHE A 702 -23.55 8.17 0.25
C PHE A 702 -24.15 7.66 1.58
N PHE A 703 -24.10 6.36 1.85
CA PHE A 703 -24.58 5.78 3.11
C PHE A 703 -23.77 6.29 4.31
N PHE A 704 -22.43 6.30 4.23
CA PHE A 704 -21.58 6.82 5.31
C PHE A 704 -21.87 8.29 5.63
N ASN A 705 -22.02 9.14 4.61
CA ASN A 705 -22.37 10.55 4.80
C ASN A 705 -23.73 10.73 5.51
N ARG A 706 -24.72 9.91 5.16
CA ARG A 706 -26.05 9.92 5.80
C ARG A 706 -26.03 9.33 7.21
N PHE A 707 -25.19 8.33 7.47
CA PHE A 707 -25.00 7.69 8.77
C PHE A 707 -24.53 8.70 9.82
N TYR A 708 -23.49 9.49 9.52
CA TYR A 708 -22.99 10.52 10.43
C TYR A 708 -23.97 11.70 10.60
N LEU A 709 -24.66 12.11 9.54
CA LEU A 709 -25.69 13.15 9.62
C LEU A 709 -26.86 12.72 10.54
N ALA A 710 -27.32 11.47 10.43
CA ALA A 710 -28.39 10.92 11.27
C ALA A 710 -28.00 10.89 12.75
N LEU A 711 -26.76 10.49 13.07
CA LEU A 711 -26.22 10.52 14.44
C LEU A 711 -26.22 11.93 15.04
N ALA A 712 -25.75 12.93 14.29
CA ALA A 712 -25.70 14.32 14.74
C ALA A 712 -27.11 14.90 14.99
N LEU A 713 -28.04 14.69 14.05
CA LEU A 713 -29.43 15.16 14.19
C LEU A 713 -30.16 14.45 15.34
N GLY A 714 -29.97 13.14 15.48
CA GLY A 714 -30.55 12.35 16.58
C GLY A 714 -30.12 12.88 17.94
N ALA A 715 -28.81 13.10 18.16
CA ALA A 715 -28.28 13.64 19.41
C ALA A 715 -28.89 15.02 19.76
N MET A 716 -29.03 15.91 18.77
CA MET A 716 -29.63 17.23 18.95
C MET A 716 -31.13 17.15 19.34
N ILE A 717 -31.90 16.27 18.70
CA ILE A 717 -33.32 16.06 19.01
C ILE A 717 -33.47 15.48 20.42
N ILE A 718 -32.66 14.49 20.80
CA ILE A 718 -32.69 13.88 22.14
C ILE A 718 -32.35 14.92 23.21
N ALA A 719 -31.30 15.72 23.01
CA ALA A 719 -30.92 16.78 23.95
C ALA A 719 -32.07 17.79 24.17
N LEU A 720 -32.77 18.17 23.10
CA LEU A 720 -33.96 19.04 23.18
C LEU A 720 -35.11 18.36 23.92
N VAL A 721 -35.43 17.10 23.62
CA VAL A 721 -36.50 16.34 24.29
C VAL A 721 -36.21 16.16 25.79
N VAL A 722 -34.96 15.88 26.17
CA VAL A 722 -34.54 15.76 27.58
C VAL A 722 -34.65 17.11 28.29
N LEU A 723 -34.23 18.21 27.66
CA LEU A 723 -34.37 19.56 28.23
C LEU A 723 -35.85 19.94 28.43
N LEU A 724 -36.71 19.63 27.45
CA LEU A 724 -38.15 19.91 27.53
C LEU A 724 -38.85 19.02 28.57
N SER A 725 -38.51 17.73 28.65
CA SER A 725 -39.08 16.82 29.67
C SER A 725 -38.58 17.12 31.09
N GLY A 726 -37.37 17.65 31.23
CA GLY A 726 -36.81 18.13 32.49
C GLY A 726 -37.36 19.50 32.95
N THR A 727 -38.02 20.25 32.07
CA THR A 727 -38.54 21.60 32.35
C THR A 727 -39.38 21.72 33.63
N PRO A 728 -40.28 20.77 34.00
CA PRO A 728 -41.02 20.84 35.27
C PRO A 728 -40.15 20.71 36.52
N PHE A 729 -38.95 20.13 36.42
CA PHE A 729 -38.02 19.90 37.52
C PHE A 729 -36.96 21.01 37.65
N TYR A 730 -36.83 21.89 36.65
CA TYR A 730 -35.85 22.96 36.66
C TYR A 730 -36.36 24.20 37.40
N ARG A 731 -35.53 24.76 38.30
CA ARG A 731 -35.78 26.06 38.92
C ARG A 731 -35.30 27.18 38.00
N PHE A 732 -36.24 27.90 37.41
CA PHE A 732 -35.96 29.08 36.59
C PHE A 732 -35.82 30.35 37.46
N HIS A 733 -34.70 31.05 37.35
CA HIS A 733 -34.63 32.44 37.77
C HIS A 733 -35.32 33.34 36.74
N LYS A 734 -36.10 34.33 37.20
CA LYS A 734 -36.63 35.38 36.31
C LYS A 734 -35.45 36.09 35.62
N PRO A 735 -35.37 36.15 34.28
CA PRO A 735 -34.21 36.68 33.58
C PRO A 735 -34.07 38.19 33.81
N GLN A 736 -33.00 38.62 34.48
CA GLN A 736 -32.70 40.03 34.79
C GLN A 736 -32.10 40.79 33.59
N GLY A 737 -32.54 40.48 32.37
CA GLY A 737 -31.92 40.93 31.13
C GLY A 737 -30.80 40.01 30.63
N SER A 738 -30.31 40.27 29.41
CA SER A 738 -29.31 39.41 28.77
C SER A 738 -27.87 39.91 29.04
N PRO A 739 -26.94 39.05 29.50
CA PRO A 739 -25.53 39.40 29.64
C PRO A 739 -24.90 39.94 28.35
N LEU A 740 -25.35 39.46 27.18
CA LEU A 740 -24.91 39.98 25.87
C LEU A 740 -25.26 41.46 25.69
N THR A 741 -26.41 41.91 26.23
CA THR A 741 -26.79 43.33 26.19
C THR A 741 -25.96 44.18 27.15
N VAL A 742 -25.48 43.62 28.27
CA VAL A 742 -24.54 44.29 29.18
C VAL A 742 -23.17 44.43 28.53
N ILE A 743 -22.64 43.35 27.94
CA ILE A 743 -21.38 43.33 27.18
C ILE A 743 -21.42 44.38 26.05
N TRP A 744 -22.48 44.38 25.24
CA TRP A 744 -22.66 45.35 24.16
C TRP A 744 -22.70 46.79 24.66
N ARG A 745 -23.48 47.08 25.72
CA ARG A 745 -23.58 48.43 26.32
C ARG A 745 -22.24 48.93 26.85
N VAL A 746 -21.52 48.10 27.60
CA VAL A 746 -20.21 48.46 28.15
C VAL A 746 -19.20 48.75 27.05
N ILE A 747 -19.13 47.90 26.00
CA ILE A 747 -18.25 48.14 24.84
C ILE A 747 -18.63 49.44 24.13
N PHE A 748 -19.92 49.64 23.84
CA PHE A 748 -20.43 50.83 23.16
C PHE A 748 -20.13 52.12 23.94
N LEU A 749 -20.39 52.13 25.26
CA LEU A 749 -20.14 53.29 26.12
C LEU A 749 -18.64 53.56 26.29
N ALA A 750 -17.81 52.53 26.46
CA ALA A 750 -16.36 52.68 26.48
C ALA A 750 -15.81 53.24 25.16
N TRP A 751 -16.35 52.80 24.03
CA TRP A 751 -15.97 53.29 22.69
C TRP A 751 -16.47 54.72 22.43
N LYS A 752 -17.68 55.08 22.88
CA LYS A 752 -18.22 56.44 22.81
C LYS A 752 -17.40 57.40 23.68
N LYS A 753 -17.04 57.00 24.89
CA LYS A 753 -16.24 57.79 25.85
C LYS A 753 -14.73 57.64 25.64
N ARG A 754 -14.26 57.04 24.54
CA ARG A 754 -12.83 56.72 24.31
C ARG A 754 -11.87 57.92 24.40
N ALA A 755 -12.34 59.12 24.05
CA ALA A 755 -11.55 60.36 24.10
C ALA A 755 -11.49 61.02 25.49
N TYR A 756 -12.30 60.61 26.46
CA TYR A 756 -12.36 61.25 27.79
C TYR A 756 -11.11 60.92 28.63
N PRO A 757 -10.61 61.85 29.45
CA PRO A 757 -9.58 61.57 30.43
C PRO A 757 -10.10 60.61 31.52
N TYR A 758 -9.19 59.86 32.16
CA TYR A 758 -9.56 59.04 33.31
C TYR A 758 -9.71 59.91 34.57
N PRO A 759 -10.64 59.60 35.50
CA PRO A 759 -10.75 60.32 36.76
C PRO A 759 -9.51 60.13 37.64
N ALA A 760 -9.19 61.14 38.44
CA ALA A 760 -8.01 61.14 39.32
C ALA A 760 -8.00 60.03 40.38
N HIS A 761 -9.18 59.50 40.75
CA HIS A 761 -9.31 58.38 41.68
C HIS A 761 -10.42 57.42 41.23
N PRO A 762 -10.24 56.08 41.29
CA PRO A 762 -11.25 55.10 40.83
C PRO A 762 -12.60 55.19 41.54
N SER A 763 -12.63 55.73 42.77
CA SER A 763 -13.85 55.98 43.56
C SER A 763 -14.83 56.96 42.92
N LEU A 764 -14.43 57.68 41.87
CA LEU A 764 -15.29 58.58 41.07
C LEU A 764 -16.06 57.85 39.94
N LEU A 765 -15.87 56.53 39.76
CA LEU A 765 -16.62 55.73 38.81
C LEU A 765 -18.02 55.37 39.37
N ASN A 766 -19.00 55.22 38.47
CA ASN A 766 -20.39 55.00 38.85
C ASN A 766 -20.59 53.73 39.69
N GLN A 767 -21.12 53.90 40.91
CA GLN A 767 -21.33 52.83 41.91
C GLN A 767 -20.07 52.04 42.29
N TYR A 768 -18.90 52.70 42.39
CA TYR A 768 -17.65 52.04 42.80
C TYR A 768 -17.71 51.39 44.20
N GLN A 769 -18.31 52.04 45.19
CA GLN A 769 -18.39 51.52 46.57
C GLN A 769 -19.42 50.38 46.73
N GLU A 770 -20.37 50.26 45.81
CA GLU A 770 -21.41 49.22 45.80
C GLU A 770 -21.02 48.00 44.94
N ALA A 771 -19.85 48.03 44.30
CA ALA A 771 -19.37 46.96 43.44
C ALA A 771 -19.03 45.70 44.25
N LYS A 772 -19.59 44.55 43.83
CA LYS A 772 -19.33 43.24 44.46
C LYS A 772 -18.05 42.60 43.95
N ILE A 773 -17.56 43.03 42.79
CA ILE A 773 -16.35 42.53 42.14
C ILE A 773 -15.25 43.60 42.29
N PRO A 774 -14.04 43.24 42.76
CA PRO A 774 -12.95 44.20 42.91
C PRO A 774 -12.46 44.74 41.57
N HIS A 775 -12.17 46.05 41.51
CA HIS A 775 -11.70 46.74 40.30
C HIS A 775 -10.34 46.22 39.81
N THR A 776 -10.21 45.97 38.51
CA THR A 776 -8.97 45.50 37.88
C THR A 776 -8.37 46.55 36.94
N GLN A 777 -7.06 46.82 37.04
CA GLN A 777 -6.34 47.72 36.10
C GLN A 777 -6.14 47.12 34.68
N ARG A 778 -6.36 45.82 34.47
CA ARG A 778 -6.33 45.21 33.13
C ARG A 778 -7.62 45.57 32.35
N LEU A 779 -7.50 45.80 31.05
CA LEU A 779 -8.59 46.28 30.18
C LEU A 779 -9.19 47.63 30.63
N LYS A 780 -8.34 48.54 31.11
CA LYS A 780 -8.70 49.88 31.63
C LYS A 780 -9.51 50.74 30.65
N CYS A 781 -9.43 50.49 29.34
CA CYS A 781 -10.27 51.15 28.34
C CYS A 781 -11.78 50.94 28.59
N LEU A 782 -12.19 49.81 29.18
CA LEU A 782 -13.59 49.52 29.49
C LEU A 782 -14.12 50.33 30.69
N ASP A 783 -13.23 50.82 31.58
CA ASP A 783 -13.61 51.70 32.70
C ASP A 783 -14.26 53.00 32.22
N LYS A 784 -13.99 53.40 30.97
CA LYS A 784 -14.62 54.58 30.35
C LYS A 784 -16.14 54.48 30.22
N ALA A 785 -16.70 53.26 30.26
CA ALA A 785 -18.16 53.07 30.30
C ALA A 785 -18.80 53.50 31.63
N ALA A 786 -18.03 53.52 32.73
CA ALA A 786 -18.48 53.90 34.07
C ALA A 786 -18.07 55.33 34.49
N ILE A 787 -17.50 56.12 33.57
CA ILE A 787 -17.20 57.53 33.80
C ILE A 787 -18.50 58.35 33.77
N LEU A 788 -18.73 59.12 34.83
CA LEU A 788 -19.78 60.12 34.93
C LEU A 788 -19.33 61.42 34.25
N ASP A 789 -20.10 61.87 33.26
CA ASP A 789 -20.03 63.22 32.69
C ASP A 789 -21.17 64.08 33.28
N GLU A 790 -21.23 65.38 32.96
CA GLU A 790 -22.25 66.29 33.51
C GLU A 790 -23.68 65.83 33.18
N TYR A 791 -23.91 65.37 31.95
CA TYR A 791 -25.20 64.86 31.49
C TYR A 791 -25.61 63.56 32.18
N ALA A 792 -24.65 62.64 32.37
CA ALA A 792 -24.83 61.39 33.12
C ALA A 792 -24.94 61.61 34.64
N SER A 793 -24.53 62.77 35.16
CA SER A 793 -24.58 63.09 36.59
C SER A 793 -25.91 63.65 37.07
N ALA A 794 -26.78 64.09 36.15
CA ALA A 794 -28.14 64.53 36.47
C ALA A 794 -28.98 63.41 37.09
N GLU A 795 -29.91 63.79 37.98
CA GLU A 795 -30.85 62.84 38.60
C GLU A 795 -31.72 62.16 37.53
N GLY A 796 -31.93 60.85 37.69
CA GLY A 796 -32.56 59.98 36.68
C GLY A 796 -31.62 59.47 35.58
N ASN A 797 -30.56 60.20 35.20
CA ASN A 797 -29.61 59.75 34.18
C ASN A 797 -28.53 58.79 34.72
N ARG A 798 -28.12 58.93 35.99
CA ARG A 798 -27.14 58.03 36.65
C ARG A 798 -27.57 56.56 36.68
N SER A 799 -28.88 56.32 36.74
CA SER A 799 -29.51 54.99 36.77
C SER A 799 -29.84 54.44 35.38
N ASN A 800 -29.62 55.19 34.30
CA ASN A 800 -29.95 54.76 32.94
C ASN A 800 -28.80 53.93 32.32
N PRO A 801 -28.99 52.61 32.07
CA PRO A 801 -27.92 51.72 31.60
C PRO A 801 -27.37 52.02 30.19
N TRP A 802 -28.03 52.91 29.44
CA TRP A 802 -27.60 53.35 28.11
C TRP A 802 -26.79 54.67 28.12
N ILE A 803 -26.65 55.32 29.29
CA ILE A 803 -25.91 56.58 29.46
C ILE A 803 -24.58 56.31 30.20
N VAL A 804 -24.63 55.48 31.24
CA VAL A 804 -23.46 55.07 32.05
C VAL A 804 -23.64 53.66 32.59
N SER A 805 -22.59 52.85 32.59
CA SER A 805 -22.57 51.51 33.20
C SER A 805 -22.05 51.57 34.64
N THR A 806 -22.33 50.54 35.44
CA THR A 806 -21.80 50.45 36.81
C THR A 806 -20.43 49.76 36.82
N VAL A 807 -19.59 50.03 37.82
CA VAL A 807 -18.26 49.37 37.94
C VAL A 807 -18.40 47.84 37.97
N ASN A 808 -19.43 47.32 38.63
CA ASN A 808 -19.69 45.87 38.67
C ASN A 808 -19.94 45.27 37.27
N GLN A 809 -20.75 45.94 36.43
CA GLN A 809 -20.99 45.52 35.05
C GLN A 809 -19.72 45.58 34.20
N VAL A 810 -18.87 46.59 34.40
CA VAL A 810 -17.60 46.71 33.69
C VAL A 810 -16.65 45.56 34.05
N GLU A 811 -16.53 45.20 35.34
CA GLU A 811 -15.69 44.08 35.77
C GLU A 811 -16.23 42.71 35.33
N GLU A 812 -17.56 42.50 35.29
CA GLU A 812 -18.18 41.31 34.68
C GLU A 812 -17.75 41.15 33.22
N VAL A 813 -17.81 42.23 32.43
CA VAL A 813 -17.39 42.22 31.02
C VAL A 813 -15.88 41.97 30.91
N LYS A 814 -15.05 42.58 31.76
CA LYS A 814 -13.61 42.29 31.82
C LYS A 814 -13.32 40.82 32.13
N LEU A 815 -14.11 40.16 32.99
CA LEU A 815 -13.98 38.73 33.28
C LEU A 815 -14.31 37.87 32.06
N VAL A 816 -15.37 38.19 31.30
CA VAL A 816 -15.68 37.50 30.03
C VAL A 816 -14.55 37.63 29.01
N PHE A 817 -13.98 38.84 28.83
CA PHE A 817 -12.83 39.03 27.94
C PHE A 817 -11.58 38.26 28.38
N LYS A 818 -11.35 38.07 29.69
CA LYS A 818 -10.26 37.23 30.21
C LYS A 818 -10.44 35.73 29.90
N LEU A 819 -11.66 35.27 29.60
CA LEU A 819 -11.95 33.87 29.23
C LEU A 819 -11.88 33.59 27.72
N MET A 820 -11.94 34.62 26.87
CA MET A 820 -11.84 34.44 25.40
C MET A 820 -10.58 33.70 24.93
N PRO A 821 -9.37 33.87 25.51
CA PRO A 821 -8.20 33.09 25.12
C PRO A 821 -8.38 31.58 25.34
N VAL A 822 -9.06 31.18 26.42
CA VAL A 822 -9.35 29.76 26.72
C VAL A 822 -10.34 29.18 25.70
N TRP A 823 -11.39 29.94 25.36
CA TRP A 823 -12.32 29.54 24.31
C TRP A 823 -11.65 29.45 22.93
N SER A 824 -10.75 30.39 22.62
CA SER A 824 -10.01 30.42 21.36
C SER A 824 -9.05 29.24 21.20
N THR A 825 -8.33 28.85 22.26
CA THR A 825 -7.47 27.64 22.21
C THR A 825 -8.28 26.36 22.10
N CYS A 826 -9.51 26.31 22.67
CA CYS A 826 -10.42 25.20 22.45
C CYS A 826 -10.88 25.05 20.99
N ILE A 827 -10.88 26.09 20.15
CA ILE A 827 -11.25 25.95 18.73
C ILE A 827 -10.31 24.95 18.04
N LEU A 828 -8.99 25.08 18.23
CA LEU A 828 -8.02 24.16 17.64
C LEU A 828 -8.27 22.71 18.07
N PHE A 829 -8.54 22.49 19.37
CA PHE A 829 -8.91 21.18 19.90
C PHE A 829 -10.19 20.63 19.23
N TRP A 830 -11.26 21.43 19.15
CA TRP A 830 -12.53 21.00 18.55
C TRP A 830 -12.44 20.78 17.03
N THR A 831 -11.64 21.57 16.31
CA THR A 831 -11.38 21.37 14.88
C THR A 831 -10.62 20.05 14.64
N VAL A 832 -9.58 19.76 15.43
CA VAL A 832 -8.85 18.48 15.36
C VAL A 832 -9.75 17.30 15.77
N TYR A 833 -10.54 17.45 16.84
CA TYR A 833 -11.49 16.43 17.29
C TYR A 833 -12.57 16.12 16.24
N SER A 834 -13.08 17.13 15.54
CA SER A 834 -14.03 16.93 14.43
C SER A 834 -13.39 16.29 13.21
N GLN A 835 -12.11 16.57 12.93
CA GLN A 835 -11.36 15.93 11.85
C GLN A 835 -11.06 14.45 12.15
N MET A 836 -10.77 14.11 13.42
CA MET A 836 -10.48 12.73 13.84
C MET A 836 -11.59 11.72 13.50
N THR A 837 -12.86 12.13 13.52
CA THR A 837 -13.98 11.19 13.28
C THR A 837 -14.14 10.79 11.80
N THR A 838 -13.68 11.61 10.86
CA THR A 838 -13.72 11.32 9.42
C THR A 838 -12.37 10.86 8.88
N PHE A 839 -11.27 11.46 9.33
CA PHE A 839 -9.92 11.18 8.83
C PHE A 839 -9.46 9.73 9.07
N THR A 840 -9.82 9.12 10.20
CA THR A 840 -9.46 7.72 10.50
C THR A 840 -10.12 6.69 9.57
N ILE A 841 -11.25 7.04 8.93
CA ILE A 841 -11.93 6.15 7.97
C ILE A 841 -11.22 6.23 6.62
N GLU A 842 -10.95 7.46 6.15
CA GLU A 842 -10.15 7.71 4.94
C GLU A 842 -8.76 7.08 5.06
N GLN A 843 -8.06 7.28 6.18
CA GLN A 843 -6.78 6.61 6.42
C GLN A 843 -6.93 5.08 6.44
N ALA A 844 -7.99 4.51 7.05
CA ALA A 844 -8.22 3.07 7.02
C ALA A 844 -8.57 2.52 5.61
N THR A 845 -9.01 3.35 4.66
CA THR A 845 -9.13 2.96 3.25
C THR A 845 -7.81 2.95 2.49
N PHE A 846 -6.81 3.74 2.91
CA PHE A 846 -5.48 3.81 2.26
C PHE A 846 -4.35 3.07 3.00
N MET A 847 -4.50 2.75 4.28
CA MET A 847 -3.50 2.06 5.10
C MET A 847 -3.43 0.56 4.81
N ASN A 848 -2.22 -0.02 4.92
CA ASN A 848 -2.06 -1.47 4.93
C ASN A 848 -2.59 -2.06 6.24
N ARG A 849 -3.76 -2.69 6.18
CA ARG A 849 -4.46 -3.23 7.36
C ARG A 849 -3.91 -4.59 7.85
N LYS A 850 -2.84 -5.14 7.29
CA LYS A 850 -2.35 -6.50 7.64
C LYS A 850 -1.35 -6.48 8.80
N ILE A 851 -1.71 -7.07 9.93
CA ILE A 851 -0.76 -7.47 10.99
C ILE A 851 -0.54 -8.97 10.86
N GLY A 852 0.61 -9.35 10.30
CA GLY A 852 0.93 -10.74 9.98
C GLY A 852 -0.06 -11.34 8.99
N SER A 853 -0.71 -12.44 9.36
CA SER A 853 -1.77 -13.08 8.57
C SER A 853 -3.16 -12.45 8.76
N PHE A 854 -3.34 -11.57 9.75
CA PHE A 854 -4.65 -11.00 10.10
C PHE A 854 -4.88 -9.65 9.43
N VAL A 855 -5.98 -9.51 8.69
CA VAL A 855 -6.41 -8.25 8.08
C VAL A 855 -7.32 -7.51 9.06
N ILE A 856 -6.85 -6.40 9.62
CA ILE A 856 -7.66 -5.49 10.44
C ILE A 856 -8.84 -4.99 9.58
N PRO A 857 -10.10 -5.18 9.98
CA PRO A 857 -11.27 -4.66 9.27
C PRO A 857 -11.25 -3.12 9.24
N ARG A 858 -11.70 -2.50 8.13
CA ARG A 858 -11.79 -1.02 8.02
C ARG A 858 -12.57 -0.39 9.18
N VAL A 859 -13.55 -1.10 9.72
CA VAL A 859 -14.43 -0.70 10.83
C VAL A 859 -13.70 -0.68 12.18
N LEU A 860 -12.66 -1.50 12.34
CA LEU A 860 -11.90 -1.66 13.58
C LEU A 860 -10.97 -0.46 13.86
N SER A 861 -10.88 0.50 12.93
CA SER A 861 -10.23 1.81 13.15
C SER A 861 -11.13 2.81 13.89
N LEU A 862 -12.47 2.67 13.83
CA LEU A 862 -13.42 3.61 14.46
C LEU A 862 -13.24 3.80 15.98
N PRO A 863 -12.90 2.78 16.80
CA PRO A 863 -12.62 2.96 18.23
C PRO A 863 -11.42 3.88 18.53
N PHE A 864 -10.51 4.07 17.58
CA PHE A 864 -9.34 4.94 17.74
C PHE A 864 -9.65 6.43 17.55
N SER A 865 -10.81 6.80 16.99
CA SER A 865 -11.22 8.19 16.77
C SER A 865 -11.39 9.04 18.05
N SER A 866 -11.44 8.40 19.23
CA SER A 866 -11.61 9.07 20.53
C SER A 866 -10.58 8.67 21.59
N SER A 867 -9.39 8.20 21.19
CA SER A 867 -8.34 7.73 22.10
C SER A 867 -6.96 8.29 21.70
N PRO A 868 -6.11 8.74 22.64
CA PRO A 868 -4.75 9.21 22.33
C PRO A 868 -3.80 8.12 21.77
N PHE A 869 -4.27 6.87 21.66
CA PHE A 869 -3.54 5.77 21.03
C PHE A 869 -3.28 5.95 19.52
N SER A 870 -3.88 6.95 18.85
CA SER A 870 -3.54 7.29 17.46
C SER A 870 -2.04 7.59 17.24
N CYS A 871 -1.29 7.96 18.29
CA CYS A 871 0.15 8.21 18.22
C CYS A 871 1.04 6.96 18.40
N LEU A 872 0.46 5.76 18.55
CA LEU A 872 1.19 4.51 18.82
C LEU A 872 1.02 3.43 17.73
N LEU A 873 0.44 3.79 16.58
CA LEU A 873 0.31 2.94 15.40
C LEU A 873 1.07 3.59 14.22
N PRO A 874 2.39 3.36 14.10
CA PRO A 874 3.11 3.53 12.83
C PRO A 874 2.73 2.45 11.81
#